data_AF-A0A932MPZ4-F1
#
_entry.id   AF-A0A932MPZ4-F1
#
_cell.length_a   1.000
_cell.length_b   1.000
_cell.length_c   1.000
_cell.angle_alpha   90.00
_cell.angle_beta   90.00
_cell.angle_gamma   90.00
#
_symmetry.space_group_name_H-M   'P 1'
#
loop_
_entity.id
_entity.type
_entity.pdbx_description
1 polymer ?
#
loop_
_entity_poly.entity_id
_entity_poly.type
_entity_poly.pdbx_seq_one_letter_code
_entity_poly.pdbx_strand_id
1 'polypeptide(L)'
;MKIEPEALEVVAAVVRRGEEILICRRPEGKHLAGLWEFPGGKVENGESPEEALARELREELEVEVEVGSLRWETRHAYPDRTVHLRFYDCAWKAGEGKDHGVAGHAWVRPARLGQFEFLPADAPLIQALREEGARGDGAANGSASFAGKARRAEAGGEERAEAFRRCMEQAAFHYENFPVASWLLPVRMRPHVAAVYAFARAADDIADGAAPAGERLALLEEMERRLEAAAEGKGEGLFAALAETLRAGRLSLRPFRDLLSAFRQDVEVARYPDYASLLDYCRRSADPVGRIILEMWGLKDDETLRASDAVCTALQLANHLQDVKADYLRGVVYLPQEDLRAFGVDEEELGGESAGPALRALMVFEAGRVRALLIRGLPPLARVRGRLGRELRAIWRGGAAALDAIERASFDVLRGAPRLGPGDRAACLAAAFLPAGRLARRADAARQERAEARHCRWVVRRSRSNFRLAFFALPRDRRRALNAIYAFCRVVDDIADSPGAPEAKRRRLACWQEDLARFHEGGRRHPILRELARADAAFGIPLRHLRAVCEGVEMDLEGRPFADFAALEAYCEKVASAVGLACLGVFGVRTGAAERYARALGVALQLTNILRDVWRDAQAGRLYLPREDLERFGVDAGAFRRGDYDERVVALLRFQADRARAFYREADGHLPADAKDKLFPARLMGRIYRRLLEEMDAAGFPPAPWRPPLSTASKLLEAFHCYWER
;
A
#
# COMPACT_ATOMS: atom_id res chain seq x y z
N MET A 1 23.00 -32.99 3.17
CA MET A 1 23.90 -32.28 4.10
C MET A 1 24.32 -30.98 3.44
N LYS A 2 23.75 -29.84 3.87
CA LYS A 2 24.30 -28.53 3.53
C LYS A 2 25.44 -28.29 4.52
N ILE A 3 26.65 -28.10 4.00
CA ILE A 3 27.82 -27.74 4.80
C ILE A 3 27.52 -26.34 5.35
N GLU A 4 27.42 -26.20 6.68
CA GLU A 4 27.28 -24.90 7.32
C GLU A 4 28.52 -24.05 7.00
N PRO A 5 28.38 -22.75 6.69
CA PRO A 5 29.53 -21.90 6.48
C PRO A 5 30.41 -21.89 7.74
N GLU A 6 31.72 -22.12 7.56
CA GLU A 6 32.71 -22.10 8.65
C GLU A 6 32.60 -20.78 9.43
N ALA A 7 32.25 -20.89 10.71
CA ALA A 7 32.18 -19.73 11.59
C ALA A 7 33.58 -19.19 11.83
N LEU A 8 33.73 -17.87 11.78
CA LEU A 8 35.01 -17.24 12.06
C LEU A 8 35.30 -17.32 13.56
N GLU A 9 36.40 -17.97 13.94
CA GLU A 9 36.83 -18.15 15.32
C GLU A 9 37.58 -16.90 15.82
N VAL A 10 37.06 -16.29 16.88
CA VAL A 10 37.57 -15.04 17.47
C VAL A 10 37.72 -15.22 18.98
N VAL A 11 38.81 -14.72 19.53
CA VAL A 11 39.11 -14.74 20.97
C VAL A 11 39.13 -13.32 21.52
N ALA A 12 38.66 -13.15 22.75
CA ALA A 12 38.65 -11.87 23.45
C ALA A 12 39.06 -12.04 24.92
N ALA A 13 39.73 -11.03 25.49
CA ALA A 13 40.29 -11.07 26.83
C ALA A 13 39.52 -10.18 27.80
N VAL A 14 39.10 -10.75 28.92
CA VAL A 14 38.72 -9.99 30.12
C VAL A 14 39.98 -9.81 30.95
N VAL A 15 40.79 -8.80 30.60
CA VAL A 15 42.04 -8.50 31.30
C VAL A 15 41.74 -7.76 32.59
N ARG A 16 42.08 -8.35 33.74
CA ARG A 16 41.89 -7.72 35.05
C ARG A 16 43.20 -7.17 35.60
N ARG A 17 43.15 -5.91 36.01
CA ARG A 17 44.21 -5.23 36.77
C ARG A 17 43.59 -4.59 38.00
N GLY A 18 43.75 -5.25 39.15
CA GLY A 18 43.02 -4.89 40.36
C GLY A 18 41.50 -4.99 40.16
N GLU A 19 40.78 -3.89 40.37
CA GLU A 19 39.32 -3.81 40.20
C GLU A 19 38.87 -3.38 38.79
N GLU A 20 39.81 -3.16 37.87
CA GLU A 20 39.53 -2.61 36.54
C GLU A 20 39.73 -3.66 35.45
N ILE A 21 38.96 -3.52 34.37
CA ILE A 21 39.00 -4.35 33.17
C ILE A 21 39.42 -3.50 31.98
N LEU A 22 40.32 -4.04 31.15
CA LEU A 22 40.74 -3.38 29.91
C LEU A 22 39.67 -3.53 28.81
N ILE A 23 39.34 -2.42 28.17
CA ILE A 23 38.43 -2.36 27.01
C ILE A 23 39.07 -1.52 25.91
N CYS A 24 38.76 -1.79 24.66
CA CYS A 24 39.29 -1.05 23.51
C CYS A 24 38.18 -0.61 22.56
N ARG A 25 38.46 0.36 21.69
CA ARG A 25 37.51 0.94 20.75
C ARG A 25 37.94 0.64 19.32
N ARG A 26 36.98 0.19 18.50
CA ARG A 26 37.23 -0.22 17.12
C ARG A 26 37.66 0.96 16.22
N PRO A 27 38.75 0.82 15.44
CA PRO A 27 39.20 1.86 14.53
C PRO A 27 38.26 2.09 13.35
N GLU A 28 38.33 3.29 12.76
CA GLU A 28 37.58 3.65 11.56
C GLU A 28 37.92 2.70 10.40
N GLY A 29 36.90 2.27 9.64
CA GLY A 29 37.06 1.33 8.53
C GLY A 29 36.87 -0.16 8.87
N LYS A 30 36.78 -0.54 10.15
CA LYS A 30 36.37 -1.90 10.57
C LYS A 30 34.82 -2.01 10.68
N HIS A 31 34.28 -3.22 10.56
CA HIS A 31 32.84 -3.46 10.78
C HIS A 31 32.43 -2.99 12.19
N LEU A 32 31.36 -2.19 12.30
CA LEU A 32 30.90 -1.53 13.52
C LEU A 32 31.96 -0.62 14.19
N ALA A 33 32.71 0.14 13.38
CA ALA A 33 33.71 1.11 13.85
C ALA A 33 33.16 2.09 14.90
N GLY A 34 34.01 2.47 15.87
CA GLY A 34 33.68 3.42 16.94
C GLY A 34 33.03 2.80 18.18
N LEU A 35 32.55 1.55 18.12
CA LEU A 35 32.06 0.81 19.29
C LEU A 35 33.22 0.25 20.13
N TRP A 36 32.95 0.05 21.41
CA TRP A 36 33.86 -0.58 22.37
C TRP A 36 33.74 -2.11 22.31
N GLU A 37 34.83 -2.79 22.61
CA GLU A 37 34.93 -4.25 22.68
C GLU A 37 35.94 -4.69 23.74
N PHE A 38 35.92 -5.96 24.09
CA PHE A 38 37.03 -6.57 24.82
C PHE A 38 38.20 -6.82 23.86
N PRO A 39 39.45 -6.55 24.28
CA PRO A 39 40.60 -6.68 23.39
C PRO A 39 40.81 -8.13 22.96
N GLY A 40 41.10 -8.34 21.68
CA GLY A 40 41.32 -9.66 21.10
C GLY A 40 41.14 -9.66 19.58
N GLY A 41 41.26 -10.83 18.98
CA GLY A 41 41.36 -10.96 17.53
C GLY A 41 41.04 -12.36 17.02
N LYS A 42 41.32 -12.56 15.74
CA LYS A 42 41.04 -13.84 15.07
C LYS A 42 42.13 -14.85 15.42
N VAL A 43 41.73 -16.11 15.52
CA VAL A 43 42.71 -17.22 15.64
C VAL A 43 43.26 -17.53 14.26
N GLU A 44 44.59 -17.47 14.10
CA GLU A 44 45.29 -17.82 12.87
C GLU A 44 45.58 -19.33 12.77
N ASN A 45 45.93 -19.81 11.57
CA ASN A 45 46.17 -21.23 11.34
C ASN A 45 47.46 -21.70 12.01
N GLY A 46 47.34 -22.60 12.99
CA GLY A 46 48.47 -23.25 13.65
C GLY A 46 48.82 -22.73 15.04
N GLU A 47 48.08 -21.72 15.54
CA GLU A 47 48.16 -21.24 16.93
C GLU A 47 46.95 -21.72 17.76
N SER A 48 47.15 -21.87 19.07
CA SER A 48 46.06 -22.09 20.03
C SER A 48 45.29 -20.78 20.31
N PRO A 49 44.01 -20.85 20.74
CA PRO A 49 43.25 -19.67 21.16
C PRO A 49 43.96 -18.79 22.19
N GLU A 50 44.72 -19.40 23.11
CA GLU A 50 45.49 -18.72 24.14
C GLU A 50 46.72 -18.00 23.56
N GLU A 51 47.42 -18.61 22.60
CA GLU A 51 48.53 -17.99 21.88
C GLU A 51 48.05 -16.82 21.01
N ALA A 52 46.93 -17.00 20.30
CA ALA A 52 46.28 -15.97 19.50
C ALA A 52 45.92 -14.75 20.37
N LEU A 53 45.30 -14.98 21.52
CA LEU A 53 44.89 -13.91 22.42
C LEU A 53 46.09 -13.16 23.00
N ALA A 54 47.13 -13.89 23.45
CA ALA A 54 48.36 -13.27 23.97
C ALA A 54 49.12 -12.45 22.91
N ARG A 55 49.12 -12.92 21.64
CA ARG A 55 49.69 -12.21 20.50
C ARG A 55 48.94 -10.90 20.21
N GLU A 56 47.62 -10.97 20.05
CA GLU A 56 46.78 -9.81 19.74
C GLU A 56 46.88 -8.71 20.79
N LEU A 57 46.90 -9.05 22.09
CA LEU A 57 47.05 -8.07 23.16
C LEU A 57 48.44 -7.42 23.18
N ARG A 58 49.49 -8.15 22.78
CA ARG A 58 50.84 -7.59 22.68
C ARG A 58 50.98 -6.68 21.46
N GLU A 59 50.43 -7.09 20.32
CA GLU A 59 50.55 -6.37 19.05
C GLU A 59 49.67 -5.12 18.99
N GLU A 60 48.40 -5.22 19.39
CA GLU A 60 47.45 -4.11 19.27
C GLU A 60 47.52 -3.13 20.45
N LEU A 61 47.95 -3.61 21.62
CA LEU A 61 47.89 -2.86 22.89
C LEU A 61 49.20 -2.80 23.70
N GLU A 62 50.26 -3.51 23.32
CA GLU A 62 51.48 -3.68 24.14
C GLU A 62 51.19 -4.14 25.60
N VAL A 63 50.16 -4.97 25.79
CA VAL A 63 49.80 -5.52 27.11
C VAL A 63 50.19 -6.99 27.19
N GLU A 64 50.98 -7.33 28.21
CA GLU A 64 51.31 -8.72 28.53
C GLU A 64 50.36 -9.27 29.59
N VAL A 65 49.79 -10.44 29.32
CA VAL A 65 48.83 -11.12 30.19
C VAL A 65 49.19 -12.57 30.40
N GLU A 66 48.73 -13.13 31.52
CA GLU A 66 48.58 -14.57 31.68
C GLU A 66 47.15 -14.97 31.30
N VAL A 67 47.00 -15.72 30.21
CA VAL A 67 45.69 -16.22 29.76
C VAL A 67 45.24 -17.33 30.69
N GLY A 68 44.08 -17.13 31.32
CA GLY A 68 43.47 -18.07 32.26
C GLY A 68 42.38 -18.91 31.59
N SER A 69 41.34 -19.26 32.36
CA SER A 69 40.26 -20.12 31.88
C SER A 69 39.31 -19.43 30.91
N LEU A 70 38.73 -20.21 30.00
CA LEU A 70 37.58 -19.80 29.20
C LEU A 70 36.43 -19.39 30.13
N ARG A 71 35.96 -18.17 29.97
CA ARG A 71 34.91 -17.54 30.78
C ARG A 71 33.53 -17.65 30.14
N TRP A 72 33.46 -17.44 28.83
CA TRP A 72 32.20 -17.42 28.09
C TRP A 72 32.43 -17.72 26.61
N GLU A 73 31.46 -18.33 25.95
CA GLU A 73 31.45 -18.48 24.49
C GLU A 73 30.07 -18.13 23.91
N THR A 74 30.06 -17.55 22.71
CA THR A 74 28.81 -17.21 22.02
C THR A 74 28.99 -17.25 20.50
N ARG A 75 27.91 -17.61 19.79
CA ARG A 75 27.84 -17.53 18.33
C ARG A 75 26.92 -16.38 17.94
N HIS A 76 27.44 -15.42 17.19
CA HIS A 76 26.69 -14.26 16.74
C HIS A 76 26.64 -14.21 15.22
N ALA A 77 25.44 -14.10 14.66
CA ALA A 77 25.20 -13.99 13.22
C ALA A 77 25.04 -12.53 12.82
N TYR A 78 25.99 -12.03 12.03
CA TYR A 78 25.87 -10.76 11.32
C TYR A 78 25.29 -11.00 9.91
N PRO A 79 24.73 -9.98 9.24
CA PRO A 79 24.17 -10.14 7.89
C PRO A 79 25.13 -10.74 6.84
N ASP A 80 26.44 -10.63 7.06
CA ASP A 80 27.49 -11.06 6.12
C ASP A 80 28.36 -12.23 6.64
N ARG A 81 28.29 -12.61 7.92
CA ARG A 81 29.12 -13.70 8.50
C ARG A 81 28.60 -14.18 9.86
N THR A 82 29.01 -15.39 10.26
CA THR A 82 28.84 -15.90 11.63
C THR A 82 30.18 -15.88 12.35
N VAL A 83 30.20 -15.33 13.57
CA VAL A 83 31.38 -15.29 14.43
C VAL A 83 31.17 -16.18 15.64
N HIS A 84 32.14 -17.03 15.94
CA HIS A 84 32.21 -17.78 17.18
C HIS A 84 33.23 -17.10 18.10
N LEU A 85 32.73 -16.48 19.17
CA LEU A 85 33.50 -15.61 20.05
C LEU A 85 33.72 -16.30 21.40
N ARG A 86 34.98 -16.43 21.80
CA ARG A 86 35.40 -17.02 23.09
C ARG A 86 36.09 -15.99 23.96
N PHE A 87 35.63 -15.82 25.19
CA PHE A 87 36.16 -14.88 26.16
C PHE A 87 36.96 -15.59 27.23
N TYR A 88 38.19 -15.14 27.50
CA TYR A 88 39.06 -15.71 28.52
C TYR A 88 39.31 -14.70 29.65
N ASP A 89 39.30 -15.18 30.89
CA ASP A 89 39.80 -14.37 32.02
C ASP A 89 41.33 -14.29 31.93
N CYS A 90 41.87 -13.07 31.92
CA CYS A 90 43.30 -12.84 31.76
C CYS A 90 43.84 -12.01 32.93
N ALA A 91 44.94 -12.46 33.55
CA ALA A 91 45.61 -11.70 34.60
C ALA A 91 46.67 -10.79 33.98
N TRP A 92 46.61 -9.49 34.30
CA TRP A 92 47.58 -8.51 33.81
C TRP A 92 48.99 -8.77 34.38
N LYS A 93 50.02 -8.74 33.53
CA LYS A 93 51.44 -8.89 33.91
C LYS A 93 52.26 -7.61 33.73
N ALA A 94 52.15 -6.97 32.56
CA ALA A 94 52.90 -5.75 32.24
C ALA A 94 52.24 -4.95 31.10
N GLY A 95 52.59 -3.66 30.99
CA GLY A 95 52.10 -2.75 29.94
C GLY A 95 50.84 -1.97 30.33
N GLU A 96 50.81 -0.65 30.07
CA GLU A 96 49.68 0.22 30.44
C GLU A 96 48.56 0.24 29.37
N GLY A 97 48.86 -0.22 28.15
CA GLY A 97 48.02 -0.08 26.96
C GLY A 97 48.52 1.03 26.03
N LYS A 98 48.66 0.73 24.73
CA LYS A 98 48.93 1.72 23.66
C LYS A 98 48.01 1.47 22.48
N ASP A 99 47.55 2.53 21.82
CA ASP A 99 46.57 2.44 20.73
C ASP A 99 47.23 2.11 19.38
N HIS A 100 47.87 0.95 19.25
CA HIS A 100 48.56 0.55 18.00
C HIS A 100 47.62 -0.12 16.98
N GLY A 101 46.67 -0.94 17.44
CA GLY A 101 45.66 -1.60 16.59
C GLY A 101 44.22 -1.12 16.80
N VAL A 102 44.01 -0.19 17.74
CA VAL A 102 42.70 0.28 18.22
C VAL A 102 42.58 1.80 18.14
N ALA A 103 41.36 2.34 18.15
CA ALA A 103 41.11 3.79 18.17
C ALA A 103 41.07 4.40 19.58
N GLY A 104 41.45 3.63 20.60
CA GLY A 104 41.46 4.04 22.01
C GLY A 104 41.28 2.85 22.94
N HIS A 105 41.86 2.90 24.13
CA HIS A 105 41.65 1.93 25.21
C HIS A 105 41.31 2.62 26.54
N ALA A 106 40.71 1.86 27.46
CA ALA A 106 40.41 2.33 28.81
C ALA A 106 40.43 1.18 29.83
N TRP A 107 40.90 1.47 31.04
CA TRP A 107 40.73 0.62 32.21
C TRP A 107 39.47 1.05 32.95
N VAL A 108 38.52 0.12 33.08
CA VAL A 108 37.16 0.45 33.53
C VAL A 108 36.72 -0.55 34.59
N ARG A 109 36.26 -0.04 35.73
CA ARG A 109 35.58 -0.86 36.74
C ARG A 109 34.33 -1.53 36.14
N PRO A 110 34.06 -2.82 36.43
CA PRO A 110 32.94 -3.56 35.83
C PRO A 110 31.61 -2.81 35.90
N ALA A 111 31.28 -2.20 37.03
CA ALA A 111 30.03 -1.44 37.23
C ALA A 111 29.84 -0.26 36.24
N ARG A 112 30.94 0.30 35.69
CA ARG A 112 30.93 1.43 34.75
C ARG A 112 30.94 1.02 33.28
N LEU A 113 31.04 -0.27 32.96
CA LEU A 113 31.02 -0.76 31.57
C LEU A 113 29.75 -0.31 30.82
N GLY A 114 28.62 -0.16 31.51
CA GLY A 114 27.36 0.33 30.91
C GLY A 114 27.38 1.80 30.44
N GLN A 115 28.47 2.54 30.66
CA GLN A 115 28.67 3.91 30.16
C GLN A 115 29.26 3.94 28.74
N PHE A 116 29.75 2.80 28.25
CA PHE A 116 30.39 2.66 26.95
C PHE A 116 29.47 1.88 26.01
N GLU A 117 29.47 2.25 24.73
CA GLU A 117 28.65 1.60 23.71
C GLU A 117 29.44 0.42 23.11
N PHE A 118 29.09 -0.80 23.50
CA PHE A 118 29.81 -2.03 23.11
C PHE A 118 29.23 -2.71 21.88
N LEU A 119 30.02 -3.61 21.28
CA LEU A 119 29.53 -4.55 20.28
C LEU A 119 28.35 -5.39 20.82
N PRO A 120 27.32 -5.67 19.99
CA PRO A 120 26.18 -6.49 20.39
C PRO A 120 26.57 -7.90 20.90
N ALA A 121 27.64 -8.48 20.37
CA ALA A 121 28.14 -9.80 20.77
C ALA A 121 28.68 -9.83 22.22
N ASP A 122 29.10 -8.69 22.76
CA ASP A 122 29.71 -8.59 24.10
C ASP A 122 28.65 -8.35 25.19
N ALA A 123 27.42 -7.98 24.81
CA ALA A 123 26.35 -7.59 25.73
C ALA A 123 26.05 -8.63 26.83
N PRO A 124 26.00 -9.95 26.56
CA PRO A 124 25.78 -10.95 27.61
C PRO A 124 26.87 -10.96 28.69
N LEU A 125 28.14 -10.86 28.27
CA LEU A 125 29.28 -10.88 29.19
C LEU A 125 29.38 -9.58 30.00
N ILE A 126 29.10 -8.43 29.38
CA ILE A 126 29.09 -7.13 30.07
C ILE A 126 28.05 -7.11 31.20
N GLN A 127 26.89 -7.71 30.97
CA GLN A 127 25.87 -7.83 32.01
C GLN A 127 26.37 -8.68 33.19
N ALA A 128 26.94 -9.86 32.92
CA ALA A 128 27.49 -10.73 33.95
C ALA A 128 28.60 -10.04 34.78
N LEU A 129 29.53 -9.34 34.12
CA LEU A 129 30.62 -8.62 34.79
C LEU A 129 30.12 -7.47 35.68
N ARG A 130 29.05 -6.77 35.25
CA ARG A 130 28.42 -5.69 36.03
C ARG A 130 27.73 -6.21 37.28
N GLU A 131 27.08 -7.35 37.18
CA GLU A 131 26.38 -8.01 38.30
C GLU A 131 27.37 -8.57 39.33
N GLU A 132 28.53 -9.08 38.90
CA GLU A 132 29.61 -9.50 39.79
C GLU A 132 30.23 -8.33 40.55
N GLY A 133 30.50 -7.21 39.87
CA GLY A 133 31.04 -6.00 40.50
C GLY A 133 30.10 -5.39 41.54
N ALA A 134 28.77 -5.49 41.32
CA ALA A 134 27.76 -4.98 42.26
C ALA A 134 27.65 -5.79 43.56
N ARG A 135 28.05 -7.07 43.57
CA ARG A 135 28.03 -7.93 44.77
C ARG A 135 29.22 -7.69 45.72
N GLY A 136 30.32 -7.12 45.22
CA GLY A 136 31.53 -6.84 46.01
C GLY A 136 31.42 -5.63 46.95
N ASP A 137 30.57 -4.65 46.62
CA ASP A 137 30.48 -3.36 47.33
C ASP A 137 29.46 -3.33 48.50
N GLY A 138 28.80 -4.46 48.79
CA GLY A 138 27.58 -4.50 49.62
C GLY A 138 27.70 -5.05 51.06
N ALA A 139 28.86 -5.02 51.71
CA ALA A 139 29.04 -5.61 53.05
C ALA A 139 29.49 -4.60 54.11
N ALA A 140 28.57 -3.79 54.65
CA ALA A 140 28.72 -3.16 55.97
C ALA A 140 27.38 -2.75 56.63
N ASN A 141 27.10 -3.39 57.77
CA ASN A 141 26.24 -3.01 58.90
C ASN A 141 24.71 -2.84 58.77
N GLY A 142 23.99 -3.69 59.54
CA GLY A 142 23.30 -3.17 60.73
C GLY A 142 21.76 -3.17 60.79
N SER A 143 21.23 -4.23 61.40
CA SER A 143 20.01 -4.29 62.24
C SER A 143 18.62 -4.44 61.58
N ALA A 144 17.93 -5.46 62.09
CA ALA A 144 16.71 -6.04 61.58
C ALA A 144 15.48 -5.43 62.26
N SER A 145 14.57 -4.89 61.43
CA SER A 145 13.11 -4.86 61.68
C SER A 145 12.31 -4.38 60.44
N PHE A 146 12.98 -3.91 59.37
CA PHE A 146 12.36 -3.55 58.09
C PHE A 146 12.38 -4.68 57.03
N ALA A 147 13.01 -5.82 57.35
CA ALA A 147 13.36 -6.88 56.40
C ALA A 147 12.17 -7.58 55.72
N GLY A 148 10.98 -7.60 56.33
CA GLY A 148 9.80 -8.26 55.76
C GLY A 148 9.14 -7.49 54.61
N LYS A 149 9.16 -6.14 54.65
CA LYS A 149 8.64 -5.29 53.57
C LYS A 149 9.69 -5.01 52.50
N ALA A 150 10.95 -4.84 52.89
CA ALA A 150 12.06 -4.65 51.95
C ALA A 150 12.28 -5.90 51.07
N ARG A 151 12.32 -7.11 51.64
CA ARG A 151 12.49 -8.35 50.85
C ARG A 151 11.34 -8.65 49.90
N ARG A 152 10.09 -8.32 50.27
CA ARG A 152 8.92 -8.45 49.36
C ARG A 152 8.93 -7.38 48.26
N ALA A 153 9.38 -6.17 48.56
CA ALA A 153 9.53 -5.10 47.58
C ALA A 153 10.69 -5.34 46.60
N GLU A 154 11.80 -5.90 47.10
CA GLU A 154 12.97 -6.34 46.32
C GLU A 154 12.62 -7.55 45.44
N ALA A 155 12.02 -8.61 45.99
CA ALA A 155 11.59 -9.78 45.22
C ALA A 155 10.57 -9.43 44.14
N GLY A 156 9.58 -8.58 44.46
CA GLY A 156 8.65 -8.08 43.46
C GLY A 156 9.33 -7.15 42.44
N GLY A 157 10.41 -6.46 42.81
CA GLY A 157 11.21 -5.63 41.90
C GLY A 157 12.03 -6.45 40.90
N GLU A 158 12.66 -7.53 41.36
CA GLU A 158 13.40 -8.48 40.51
C GLU A 158 12.47 -9.21 39.53
N GLU A 159 11.30 -9.67 39.99
CA GLU A 159 10.30 -10.31 39.13
C GLU A 159 9.79 -9.36 38.03
N ARG A 160 9.55 -8.09 38.37
CA ARG A 160 9.16 -7.05 37.39
C ARG A 160 10.28 -6.75 36.39
N ALA A 161 11.53 -6.69 36.85
CA ALA A 161 12.68 -6.46 35.97
C ALA A 161 12.87 -7.63 34.99
N GLU A 162 12.71 -8.87 35.45
CA GLU A 162 12.70 -10.08 34.63
C GLU A 162 11.57 -10.05 33.60
N ALA A 163 10.35 -9.68 34.00
CA ALA A 163 9.21 -9.56 33.09
C ALA A 163 9.46 -8.56 31.95
N PHE A 164 10.02 -7.38 32.25
CA PHE A 164 10.40 -6.42 31.21
C PHE A 164 11.53 -6.93 30.32
N ARG A 165 12.52 -7.66 30.87
CA ARG A 165 13.61 -8.24 30.09
C ARG A 165 13.09 -9.22 29.04
N ARG A 166 12.18 -10.12 29.43
CA ARG A 166 11.50 -11.05 28.51
C ARG A 166 10.69 -10.34 27.43
N CYS A 167 9.95 -9.27 27.80
CA CYS A 167 9.22 -8.47 26.82
C CYS A 167 10.16 -7.82 25.81
N MET A 168 11.31 -7.31 26.26
CA MET A 168 12.34 -6.70 25.42
C MET A 168 13.01 -7.74 24.51
N GLU A 169 13.33 -8.93 25.02
CA GLU A 169 13.87 -10.05 24.23
C GLU A 169 12.88 -10.46 23.13
N GLN A 170 11.61 -10.66 23.47
CA GLN A 170 10.56 -11.01 22.49
C GLN A 170 10.38 -9.92 21.43
N ALA A 171 10.42 -8.65 21.82
CA ALA A 171 10.41 -7.53 20.88
C ALA A 171 11.69 -7.50 20.01
N ALA A 172 12.80 -8.02 20.51
CA ALA A 172 14.08 -8.01 19.82
C ALA A 172 14.23 -9.04 18.69
N PHE A 173 13.39 -10.06 18.64
CA PHE A 173 13.37 -11.03 17.53
C PHE A 173 12.55 -10.57 16.31
N HIS A 174 11.76 -9.50 16.44
CA HIS A 174 10.81 -9.04 15.42
C HIS A 174 10.96 -7.54 15.07
N TYR A 175 12.20 -7.05 15.04
CA TYR A 175 12.60 -5.64 14.99
C TYR A 175 12.07 -4.80 13.80
N GLU A 176 11.47 -5.39 12.76
CA GLU A 176 11.23 -4.70 11.48
C GLU A 176 9.94 -3.85 11.41
N ASN A 177 8.93 -4.10 12.24
CA ASN A 177 7.58 -3.56 11.99
C ASN A 177 6.95 -2.69 13.10
N PHE A 178 7.53 -2.60 14.29
CA PHE A 178 6.94 -1.86 15.43
C PHE A 178 7.92 -0.82 16.01
N PRO A 179 7.46 0.38 16.45
CA PRO A 179 8.33 1.46 16.94
C PRO A 179 9.08 1.17 18.26
N VAL A 180 9.20 -0.09 18.69
CA VAL A 180 10.05 -0.47 19.85
C VAL A 180 11.52 -0.07 19.61
N ALA A 181 11.94 -0.13 18.34
CA ALA A 181 13.29 0.13 17.85
C ALA A 181 13.53 1.57 17.36
N SER A 182 12.49 2.40 17.34
CA SER A 182 12.59 3.75 16.80
C SER A 182 13.63 4.54 17.60
N TRP A 183 14.69 5.02 16.94
CA TRP A 183 15.66 5.95 17.56
C TRP A 183 14.98 7.22 18.13
N LEU A 184 13.75 7.50 17.68
CA LEU A 184 12.92 8.60 18.16
C LEU A 184 12.22 8.28 19.50
N LEU A 185 12.10 7.00 19.89
CA LEU A 185 11.52 6.56 21.16
C LEU A 185 12.53 6.73 22.32
N PRO A 186 12.20 7.47 23.39
CA PRO A 186 13.05 7.63 24.56
C PRO A 186 13.39 6.29 25.24
N VAL A 187 14.62 6.12 25.73
CA VAL A 187 15.10 4.88 26.38
C VAL A 187 14.16 4.41 27.49
N ARG A 188 13.68 5.34 28.33
CA ARG A 188 12.74 5.04 29.42
C ARG A 188 11.39 4.47 28.96
N MET A 189 11.00 4.67 27.71
CA MET A 189 9.73 4.19 27.17
C MET A 189 9.85 2.82 26.50
N ARG A 190 11.06 2.39 26.15
CA ARG A 190 11.29 1.13 25.42
C ARG A 190 10.74 -0.09 26.17
N PRO A 191 10.97 -0.27 27.49
CA PRO A 191 10.42 -1.42 28.21
C PRO A 191 8.88 -1.46 28.18
N HIS A 192 8.24 -0.30 28.30
CA HIS A 192 6.78 -0.17 28.26
C HIS A 192 6.21 -0.47 26.88
N VAL A 193 6.84 0.05 25.83
CA VAL A 193 6.43 -0.25 24.44
C VAL A 193 6.65 -1.73 24.12
N ALA A 194 7.74 -2.33 24.62
CA ALA A 194 7.98 -3.77 24.49
C ALA A 194 6.93 -4.61 25.23
N ALA A 195 6.47 -4.21 26.41
CA ALA A 195 5.39 -4.89 27.12
C ALA A 195 4.06 -4.84 26.35
N VAL A 196 3.73 -3.71 25.74
CA VAL A 196 2.54 -3.59 24.86
C VAL A 196 2.68 -4.46 23.61
N TYR A 197 3.86 -4.49 23.00
CA TYR A 197 4.15 -5.36 21.86
C TYR A 197 4.00 -6.84 22.23
N ALA A 198 4.62 -7.27 23.34
CA ALA A 198 4.54 -8.65 23.82
C ALA A 198 3.10 -9.07 24.14
N PHE A 199 2.28 -8.16 24.67
CA PHE A 199 0.84 -8.36 24.85
C PHE A 199 0.11 -8.57 23.53
N ALA A 200 0.27 -7.66 22.56
CA ALA A 200 -0.39 -7.79 21.28
C ALA A 200 0.04 -9.07 20.56
N ARG A 201 1.34 -9.39 20.58
CA ARG A 201 1.89 -10.59 19.96
C ARG A 201 1.39 -11.88 20.61
N ALA A 202 1.31 -11.92 21.94
CA ALA A 202 0.77 -13.09 22.64
C ALA A 202 -0.72 -13.32 22.29
N ALA A 203 -1.50 -12.26 22.12
CA ALA A 203 -2.90 -12.37 21.70
C ALA A 203 -3.03 -12.83 20.24
N ASP A 204 -2.19 -12.28 19.35
CA ASP A 204 -2.08 -12.65 17.94
C ASP A 204 -1.69 -14.13 17.78
N ASP A 205 -0.70 -14.60 18.53
CA ASP A 205 -0.29 -16.01 18.55
C ASP A 205 -1.41 -16.97 19.00
N ILE A 206 -2.25 -16.53 19.95
CA ILE A 206 -3.43 -17.29 20.36
C ILE A 206 -4.45 -17.35 19.22
N ALA A 207 -4.71 -16.21 18.54
CA ALA A 207 -5.69 -16.12 17.47
C ALA A 207 -5.27 -16.92 16.22
N ASP A 208 -4.00 -16.86 15.83
CA ASP A 208 -3.42 -17.56 14.68
C ASP A 208 -3.04 -19.03 14.97
N GLY A 209 -3.06 -19.45 16.24
CA GLY A 209 -2.67 -20.78 16.67
C GLY A 209 -3.49 -21.90 16.03
N ALA A 210 -2.93 -23.12 16.00
CA ALA A 210 -3.57 -24.31 15.39
C ALA A 210 -4.69 -24.95 16.26
N ALA A 211 -4.91 -24.45 17.48
CA ALA A 211 -5.93 -24.97 18.37
C ALA A 211 -7.35 -24.72 17.81
N PRO A 212 -8.36 -25.53 18.20
CA PRO A 212 -9.75 -25.30 17.81
C PRO A 212 -10.24 -23.90 18.18
N ALA A 213 -11.12 -23.31 17.37
CA ALA A 213 -11.60 -21.94 17.55
C ALA A 213 -12.12 -21.66 18.98
N GLY A 214 -12.91 -22.57 19.55
CA GLY A 214 -13.43 -22.42 20.92
C GLY A 214 -12.35 -22.37 22.00
N GLU A 215 -11.24 -23.11 21.83
CA GLU A 215 -10.10 -23.07 22.75
C GLU A 215 -9.33 -21.75 22.63
N ARG A 216 -9.10 -21.27 21.39
CA ARG A 216 -8.46 -19.97 21.14
C ARG A 216 -9.27 -18.82 21.74
N LEU A 217 -10.60 -18.85 21.60
CA LEU A 217 -11.49 -17.86 22.22
C LEU A 217 -11.41 -17.89 23.75
N ALA A 218 -11.43 -19.08 24.37
CA ALA A 218 -11.30 -19.22 25.82
C ALA A 218 -9.95 -18.71 26.35
N LEU A 219 -8.86 -18.92 25.59
CA LEU A 219 -7.54 -18.36 25.91
C LEU A 219 -7.52 -16.82 25.81
N LEU A 220 -8.17 -16.23 24.82
CA LEU A 220 -8.30 -14.78 24.69
C LEU A 220 -9.17 -14.17 25.82
N GLU A 221 -10.22 -14.87 26.26
CA GLU A 221 -11.01 -14.46 27.43
C GLU A 221 -10.19 -14.52 28.73
N GLU A 222 -9.38 -15.57 28.92
CA GLU A 222 -8.46 -15.65 30.05
C GLU A 222 -7.43 -14.51 29.99
N MET A 223 -6.91 -14.21 28.81
CA MET A 223 -6.01 -13.09 28.60
C MET A 223 -6.65 -11.75 29.00
N GLU A 224 -7.93 -11.55 28.69
CA GLU A 224 -8.70 -10.37 29.12
C GLU A 224 -8.86 -10.33 30.65
N ARG A 225 -9.20 -11.45 31.31
CA ARG A 225 -9.28 -11.51 32.78
C ARG A 225 -7.95 -11.15 33.44
N ARG A 226 -6.83 -11.62 32.90
CA ARG A 226 -5.49 -11.29 33.39
C ARG A 226 -5.12 -9.83 33.16
N LEU A 227 -5.57 -9.24 32.04
CA LEU A 227 -5.44 -7.81 31.77
C LEU A 227 -6.22 -6.95 32.80
N GLU A 228 -7.45 -7.34 33.15
CA GLU A 228 -8.22 -6.67 34.21
C GLU A 228 -7.49 -6.74 35.56
N ALA A 229 -6.97 -7.91 35.93
CA ALA A 229 -6.16 -8.06 37.13
C ALA A 229 -4.91 -7.18 37.12
N ALA A 230 -4.24 -7.06 35.97
CA ALA A 230 -3.09 -6.16 35.78
C ALA A 230 -3.44 -4.68 35.98
N ALA A 231 -4.63 -4.26 35.56
CA ALA A 231 -5.10 -2.89 35.81
C ALA A 231 -5.31 -2.59 37.31
N GLU A 232 -5.61 -3.62 38.12
CA GLU A 232 -5.66 -3.54 39.59
C GLU A 232 -4.29 -3.69 40.27
N GLY A 233 -3.21 -3.82 39.50
CA GLY A 233 -1.85 -4.00 40.03
C GLY A 233 -1.50 -5.44 40.40
N LYS A 234 -2.25 -6.44 39.92
CA LYS A 234 -2.03 -7.87 40.16
C LYS A 234 -1.51 -8.57 38.90
N GLY A 235 -0.84 -9.71 39.05
CA GLY A 235 -0.44 -10.55 37.92
C GLY A 235 1.06 -10.83 37.86
N GLU A 236 1.43 -11.80 37.04
CA GLU A 236 2.78 -12.36 36.94
C GLU A 236 3.30 -12.29 35.49
N GLY A 237 4.62 -12.35 35.33
CA GLY A 237 5.28 -12.33 34.01
C GLY A 237 4.86 -11.11 33.18
N LEU A 238 4.41 -11.33 31.94
CA LEU A 238 3.93 -10.27 31.03
C LEU A 238 2.93 -9.33 31.69
N PHE A 239 2.01 -9.84 32.52
CA PHE A 239 0.97 -9.03 33.14
C PHE A 239 1.50 -8.17 34.29
N ALA A 240 2.59 -8.57 34.95
CA ALA A 240 3.31 -7.70 35.89
C ALA A 240 3.96 -6.51 35.18
N ALA A 241 4.57 -6.73 34.01
CA ALA A 241 5.12 -5.66 33.17
C ALA A 241 4.03 -4.73 32.62
N LEU A 242 2.87 -5.28 32.24
CA LEU A 242 1.71 -4.49 31.82
C LEU A 242 1.12 -3.67 32.98
N ALA A 243 0.98 -4.23 34.18
CA ALA A 243 0.49 -3.51 35.35
C ALA A 243 1.34 -2.25 35.63
N GLU A 244 2.66 -2.41 35.60
CA GLU A 244 3.59 -1.28 35.75
C GLU A 244 3.48 -0.30 34.57
N THR A 245 3.30 -0.79 33.35
CA THR A 245 3.13 0.04 32.15
C THR A 245 1.83 0.86 32.18
N LEU A 246 0.71 0.26 32.56
CA LEU A 246 -0.58 0.92 32.74
C LEU A 246 -0.47 2.03 33.79
N ARG A 247 0.18 1.74 34.92
CA ARG A 247 0.40 2.68 36.03
C ARG A 247 1.32 3.83 35.65
N ALA A 248 2.50 3.53 35.09
CA ALA A 248 3.52 4.52 34.74
C ALA A 248 3.06 5.45 33.62
N GLY A 249 2.38 4.90 32.61
CA GLY A 249 1.83 5.66 31.47
C GLY A 249 0.45 6.28 31.73
N ARG A 250 -0.19 5.98 32.87
CA ARG A 250 -1.60 6.33 33.17
C ARG A 250 -2.52 5.94 32.02
N LEU A 251 -2.33 4.74 31.48
CA LEU A 251 -2.98 4.31 30.24
C LEU A 251 -4.42 3.90 30.48
N SER A 252 -5.30 4.22 29.53
CA SER A 252 -6.66 3.71 29.49
C SER A 252 -6.63 2.20 29.19
N LEU A 253 -7.52 1.43 29.84
CA LEU A 253 -7.62 0.00 29.58
C LEU A 253 -8.35 -0.34 28.27
N ARG A 254 -9.23 0.57 27.82
CA ARG A 254 -10.09 0.37 26.64
C ARG A 254 -9.31 -0.01 25.36
N PRO A 255 -8.20 0.66 24.97
CA PRO A 255 -7.40 0.23 23.83
C PRO A 255 -6.94 -1.24 23.89
N PHE A 256 -6.55 -1.74 25.06
CA PHE A 256 -6.11 -3.13 25.21
C PHE A 256 -7.28 -4.12 25.03
N ARG A 257 -8.46 -3.77 25.56
CA ARG A 257 -9.69 -4.55 25.33
C ARG A 257 -10.12 -4.54 23.86
N ASP A 258 -10.00 -3.39 23.20
CA ASP A 258 -10.30 -3.25 21.78
C ASP A 258 -9.39 -4.18 20.94
N LEU A 259 -8.09 -4.28 21.26
CA LEU A 259 -7.17 -5.24 20.62
C LEU A 259 -7.61 -6.70 20.83
N LEU A 260 -7.89 -7.12 22.07
CA LEU A 260 -8.39 -8.47 22.34
C LEU A 260 -9.71 -8.76 21.62
N SER A 261 -10.58 -7.76 21.49
CA SER A 261 -11.80 -7.86 20.70
C SER A 261 -11.53 -8.06 19.21
N ALA A 262 -10.47 -7.47 18.65
CA ALA A 262 -10.07 -7.71 17.26
C ALA A 262 -9.51 -9.13 17.07
N PHE A 263 -8.64 -9.59 17.97
CA PHE A 263 -8.09 -10.94 17.90
C PHE A 263 -9.16 -12.03 18.02
N ARG A 264 -10.20 -11.82 18.85
CA ARG A 264 -11.38 -12.69 18.86
C ARG A 264 -12.13 -12.66 17.52
N GLN A 265 -12.27 -11.47 16.94
CA GLN A 265 -12.90 -11.32 15.63
C GLN A 265 -12.11 -12.06 14.54
N ASP A 266 -10.77 -12.06 14.57
CA ASP A 266 -9.92 -12.76 13.59
C ASP A 266 -10.10 -14.30 13.66
N VAL A 267 -10.52 -14.84 14.80
CA VAL A 267 -10.86 -16.27 14.95
C VAL A 267 -12.16 -16.64 14.23
N GLU A 268 -13.12 -15.72 14.16
CA GLU A 268 -14.50 -16.01 13.73
C GLU A 268 -14.85 -15.42 12.35
N VAL A 269 -14.23 -14.30 11.98
CA VAL A 269 -14.62 -13.49 10.82
C VAL A 269 -13.54 -13.55 9.75
N ALA A 270 -13.91 -14.13 8.61
CA ALA A 270 -13.02 -14.22 7.46
C ALA A 270 -13.41 -13.29 6.29
N ARG A 271 -14.61 -12.70 6.32
CA ARG A 271 -15.14 -11.83 5.24
C ARG A 271 -15.89 -10.65 5.84
N TYR A 272 -15.75 -9.49 5.20
CA TYR A 272 -16.36 -8.23 5.64
C TYR A 272 -17.48 -7.83 4.69
N PRO A 273 -18.76 -7.78 5.14
CA PRO A 273 -19.90 -7.51 4.24
C PRO A 273 -19.80 -6.16 3.53
N ASP A 274 -19.31 -5.14 4.24
CA ASP A 274 -19.22 -3.76 3.78
C ASP A 274 -18.00 -3.02 4.36
N TYR A 275 -17.69 -1.85 3.81
CA TYR A 275 -16.54 -1.04 4.25
C TYR A 275 -16.70 -0.56 5.71
N ALA A 276 -17.92 -0.40 6.21
CA ALA A 276 -18.16 0.02 7.59
C ALA A 276 -17.73 -1.08 8.58
N SER A 277 -18.03 -2.34 8.28
CA SER A 277 -17.59 -3.50 9.07
C SER A 277 -16.06 -3.65 9.08
N LEU A 278 -15.41 -3.41 7.93
CA LEU A 278 -13.94 -3.39 7.85
C LEU A 278 -13.33 -2.24 8.67
N LEU A 279 -13.94 -1.05 8.62
CA LEU A 279 -13.50 0.08 9.45
C LEU A 279 -13.68 -0.19 10.95
N ASP A 280 -14.78 -0.85 11.36
CA ASP A 280 -14.96 -1.24 12.76
C ASP A 280 -13.94 -2.27 13.22
N TYR A 281 -13.53 -3.19 12.34
CA TYR A 281 -12.36 -4.04 12.59
C TYR A 281 -11.08 -3.22 12.77
N CYS A 282 -10.73 -2.33 11.84
CA CYS A 282 -9.54 -1.49 11.95
C CYS A 282 -9.54 -0.61 13.22
N ARG A 283 -10.73 -0.14 13.63
CA ARG A 283 -10.94 0.61 14.88
C ARG A 283 -10.54 -0.20 16.12
N ARG A 284 -10.59 -1.53 16.04
CA ARG A 284 -10.21 -2.45 17.11
C ARG A 284 -8.81 -3.03 16.95
N SER A 285 -8.35 -3.29 15.71
CA SER A 285 -7.06 -3.95 15.46
C SER A 285 -5.88 -2.97 15.35
N ALA A 286 -6.12 -1.72 14.92
CA ALA A 286 -5.04 -0.78 14.61
C ALA A 286 -5.08 0.52 15.42
N ASP A 287 -6.24 1.17 15.53
CA ASP A 287 -6.38 2.44 16.26
C ASP A 287 -5.90 2.37 17.71
N PRO A 288 -6.14 1.28 18.47
CA PRO A 288 -5.69 1.18 19.85
C PRO A 288 -4.18 1.32 20.03
N VAL A 289 -3.37 0.81 19.09
CA VAL A 289 -1.90 0.91 19.16
C VAL A 289 -1.47 2.37 19.15
N GLY A 290 -2.01 3.17 18.21
CA GLY A 290 -1.72 4.60 18.12
C GLY A 290 -2.13 5.35 19.38
N ARG A 291 -3.32 5.04 19.92
CA ARG A 291 -3.82 5.63 21.17
C ARG A 291 -2.92 5.30 22.35
N ILE A 292 -2.52 4.04 22.53
CA ILE A 292 -1.62 3.62 23.61
C ILE A 292 -0.31 4.42 23.55
N ILE A 293 0.31 4.51 22.36
CA ILE A 293 1.54 5.29 22.19
C ILE A 293 1.31 6.76 22.52
N LEU A 294 0.26 7.41 22.01
CA LEU A 294 -0.03 8.80 22.33
C LEU A 294 -0.26 9.03 23.83
N GLU A 295 -0.98 8.13 24.49
CA GLU A 295 -1.23 8.19 25.93
C GLU A 295 0.05 8.07 26.75
N MET A 296 1.00 7.21 26.34
CA MET A 296 2.33 7.12 26.98
C MET A 296 3.13 8.43 26.89
N TRP A 297 2.86 9.26 25.87
CA TRP A 297 3.42 10.60 25.73
C TRP A 297 2.56 11.69 26.40
N GLY A 298 1.49 11.30 27.09
CA GLY A 298 0.56 12.21 27.78
C GLY A 298 -0.41 12.94 26.86
N LEU A 299 -0.53 12.54 25.59
CA LEU A 299 -1.44 13.15 24.61
C LEU A 299 -2.77 12.40 24.62
N LYS A 300 -3.82 13.07 25.10
CA LYS A 300 -5.18 12.51 25.24
C LYS A 300 -6.27 13.40 24.65
N ASP A 301 -5.91 14.45 23.92
CA ASP A 301 -6.91 15.32 23.30
C ASP A 301 -7.60 14.61 22.12
N ASP A 302 -8.90 14.79 22.05
CA ASP A 302 -9.78 14.18 21.06
C ASP A 302 -9.39 14.45 19.60
N GLU A 303 -8.82 15.63 19.29
CA GLU A 303 -8.41 15.97 17.93
C GLU A 303 -7.22 15.11 17.50
N THR A 304 -6.20 15.00 18.35
CA THR A 304 -4.99 14.20 18.09
C THR A 304 -5.30 12.71 18.06
N LEU A 305 -6.15 12.22 18.98
CA LEU A 305 -6.57 10.81 18.98
C LEU A 305 -7.30 10.43 17.69
N ARG A 306 -8.31 11.22 17.27
CA ARG A 306 -9.01 10.98 15.98
C ARG A 306 -8.10 11.06 14.76
N ALA A 307 -7.07 11.91 14.82
CA ALA A 307 -6.09 12.03 13.76
C ALA A 307 -5.16 10.81 13.70
N SER A 308 -4.77 10.29 14.86
CA SER A 308 -4.04 9.03 14.99
C SER A 308 -4.86 7.85 14.47
N ASP A 309 -6.11 7.73 14.89
CA ASP A 309 -7.04 6.69 14.41
C ASP A 309 -7.11 6.68 12.88
N ALA A 310 -7.28 7.85 12.26
CA ALA A 310 -7.30 7.95 10.80
C ALA A 310 -6.01 7.45 10.15
N VAL A 311 -4.83 7.68 10.75
CA VAL A 311 -3.55 7.18 10.22
C VAL A 311 -3.36 5.69 10.51
N CYS A 312 -3.70 5.21 11.71
CA CYS A 312 -3.62 3.80 12.09
C CYS A 312 -4.53 2.93 11.21
N THR A 313 -5.81 3.30 11.09
CA THR A 313 -6.74 2.66 10.16
C THR A 313 -6.20 2.71 8.72
N ALA A 314 -5.63 3.83 8.26
CA ALA A 314 -5.08 3.92 6.92
C ALA A 314 -3.90 2.96 6.69
N LEU A 315 -2.99 2.84 7.66
CA LEU A 315 -1.86 1.92 7.59
C LEU A 315 -2.34 0.46 7.55
N GLN A 316 -3.32 0.12 8.38
CA GLN A 316 -3.89 -1.22 8.41
C GLN A 316 -4.56 -1.58 7.09
N LEU A 317 -5.38 -0.68 6.55
CA LEU A 317 -5.97 -0.86 5.23
C LEU A 317 -4.88 -0.96 4.15
N ALA A 318 -3.82 -0.15 4.19
CA ALA A 318 -2.73 -0.24 3.23
C ALA A 318 -2.05 -1.63 3.26
N ASN A 319 -1.86 -2.21 4.45
CA ASN A 319 -1.33 -3.57 4.60
C ASN A 319 -2.28 -4.60 3.95
N HIS A 320 -3.57 -4.55 4.26
CA HIS A 320 -4.57 -5.43 3.62
C HIS A 320 -4.58 -5.30 2.09
N LEU A 321 -4.39 -4.08 1.56
CA LEU A 321 -4.29 -3.88 0.11
C LEU A 321 -2.99 -4.42 -0.49
N GLN A 322 -1.89 -4.44 0.24
CA GLN A 322 -0.63 -5.03 -0.23
C GLN A 322 -0.67 -6.56 -0.21
N ASP A 323 -1.40 -7.15 0.74
CA ASP A 323 -1.35 -8.57 1.06
C ASP A 323 -2.59 -9.37 0.63
N VAL A 324 -3.46 -8.80 -0.23
CA VAL A 324 -4.70 -9.40 -0.76
C VAL A 324 -4.57 -10.90 -1.10
N LYS A 325 -3.53 -11.28 -1.86
CA LYS A 325 -3.31 -12.68 -2.24
C LYS A 325 -2.93 -13.56 -1.05
N ALA A 326 -2.03 -13.08 -0.20
CA ALA A 326 -1.58 -13.82 0.97
C ALA A 326 -2.71 -14.00 1.98
N ASP A 327 -3.56 -12.98 2.15
CA ASP A 327 -4.77 -13.04 2.98
C ASP A 327 -5.75 -14.08 2.43
N TYR A 328 -6.05 -14.02 1.13
CA TYR A 328 -6.95 -14.96 0.48
C TYR A 328 -6.48 -16.42 0.62
N LEU A 329 -5.17 -16.67 0.42
CA LEU A 329 -4.59 -18.02 0.59
C LEU A 329 -4.63 -18.53 2.04
N ARG A 330 -4.70 -17.63 3.03
CA ARG A 330 -4.95 -17.96 4.43
C ARG A 330 -6.43 -18.12 4.78
N GLY A 331 -7.33 -17.90 3.80
CA GLY A 331 -8.76 -18.04 3.94
C GLY A 331 -9.49 -16.77 4.40
N VAL A 332 -8.82 -15.61 4.42
CA VAL A 332 -9.38 -14.33 4.87
C VAL A 332 -9.41 -13.33 3.71
N VAL A 333 -10.50 -12.56 3.59
CA VAL A 333 -10.64 -11.51 2.57
C VAL A 333 -11.06 -10.22 3.24
N TYR A 334 -10.12 -9.28 3.36
CA TYR A 334 -10.35 -7.96 3.94
C TYR A 334 -10.98 -6.97 2.95
N LEU A 335 -10.85 -7.18 1.64
CA LEU A 335 -11.57 -6.38 0.65
C LEU A 335 -13.08 -6.50 0.93
N PRO A 336 -13.82 -5.38 1.08
CA PRO A 336 -15.24 -5.46 1.38
C PRO A 336 -16.00 -6.22 0.29
N GLN A 337 -16.87 -7.12 0.73
CA GLN A 337 -17.68 -7.96 -0.14
C GLN A 337 -18.63 -7.12 -1.02
N GLU A 338 -19.11 -5.99 -0.49
CA GLU A 338 -19.88 -5.02 -1.29
C GLU A 338 -19.07 -4.44 -2.45
N ASP A 339 -17.76 -4.22 -2.27
CA ASP A 339 -16.91 -3.60 -3.28
C ASP A 339 -16.44 -4.65 -4.29
N LEU A 340 -16.12 -5.89 -3.87
CA LEU A 340 -15.90 -7.00 -4.81
C LEU A 340 -17.09 -7.17 -5.76
N ARG A 341 -18.32 -7.21 -5.22
CA ARG A 341 -19.55 -7.25 -6.02
C ARG A 341 -19.73 -6.03 -6.90
N ALA A 342 -19.49 -4.82 -6.38
CA ALA A 342 -19.65 -3.58 -7.14
C ALA A 342 -18.73 -3.54 -8.36
N PHE A 343 -17.49 -4.00 -8.22
CA PHE A 343 -16.51 -4.04 -9.30
C PHE A 343 -16.61 -5.30 -10.18
N GLY A 344 -17.44 -6.26 -9.78
CA GLY A 344 -17.61 -7.53 -10.48
C GLY A 344 -16.35 -8.39 -10.46
N VAL A 345 -15.71 -8.48 -9.29
CA VAL A 345 -14.55 -9.32 -9.02
C VAL A 345 -15.02 -10.55 -8.25
N ASP A 346 -14.81 -11.73 -8.81
CA ASP A 346 -15.08 -12.98 -8.10
C ASP A 346 -13.94 -13.28 -7.11
N GLU A 347 -14.25 -13.80 -5.92
CA GLU A 347 -13.23 -14.05 -4.87
C GLU A 347 -12.12 -15.00 -5.33
N GLU A 348 -12.44 -15.96 -6.19
CA GLU A 348 -11.47 -16.91 -6.75
C GLU A 348 -10.35 -16.20 -7.53
N GLU A 349 -10.63 -15.02 -8.11
CA GLU A 349 -9.64 -14.21 -8.83
C GLU A 349 -8.52 -13.71 -7.90
N LEU A 350 -8.76 -13.60 -6.59
CA LEU A 350 -7.78 -13.12 -5.61
C LEU A 350 -6.60 -14.10 -5.44
N GLY A 351 -6.78 -15.37 -5.81
CA GLY A 351 -5.71 -16.38 -5.84
C GLY A 351 -4.85 -16.36 -7.13
N GLY A 352 -5.26 -15.59 -8.14
CA GLY A 352 -4.65 -15.62 -9.47
C GLY A 352 -3.19 -15.15 -9.53
N GLU A 353 -2.52 -15.38 -10.67
CA GLU A 353 -1.13 -14.93 -10.88
C GLU A 353 -1.01 -13.41 -11.06
N SER A 354 -2.06 -12.75 -11.55
CA SER A 354 -2.07 -11.31 -11.77
C SER A 354 -3.46 -10.73 -11.68
N ALA A 355 -3.57 -9.49 -11.21
CA ALA A 355 -4.84 -8.79 -11.08
C ALA A 355 -5.40 -8.41 -12.46
N GLY A 356 -6.62 -8.86 -12.75
CA GLY A 356 -7.38 -8.44 -13.92
C GLY A 356 -7.80 -6.96 -13.88
N PRO A 357 -8.39 -6.43 -14.97
CA PRO A 357 -8.81 -5.03 -15.03
C PRO A 357 -9.78 -4.61 -13.92
N ALA A 358 -10.74 -5.47 -13.57
CA ALA A 358 -11.73 -5.23 -12.52
C ALA A 358 -11.08 -5.12 -11.14
N LEU A 359 -10.25 -6.10 -10.75
CA LEU A 359 -9.53 -6.06 -9.49
C LEU A 359 -8.58 -4.84 -9.40
N ARG A 360 -7.84 -4.52 -10.46
CA ARG A 360 -6.99 -3.32 -10.48
C ARG A 360 -7.82 -2.03 -10.29
N ALA A 361 -9.01 -1.97 -10.87
CA ALA A 361 -9.93 -0.84 -10.72
C ALA A 361 -10.46 -0.73 -9.27
N LEU A 362 -10.78 -1.86 -8.64
CA LEU A 362 -11.12 -1.93 -7.21
C LEU A 362 -9.96 -1.45 -6.33
N MET A 363 -8.74 -1.92 -6.57
CA MET A 363 -7.54 -1.51 -5.82
C MET A 363 -7.29 0.01 -5.90
N VAL A 364 -7.55 0.64 -7.05
CA VAL A 364 -7.47 2.11 -7.20
C VAL A 364 -8.46 2.81 -6.28
N PHE A 365 -9.67 2.28 -6.19
CA PHE A 365 -10.74 2.85 -5.38
C PHE A 365 -10.44 2.71 -3.88
N GLU A 366 -10.04 1.51 -3.43
CA GLU A 366 -9.65 1.29 -2.04
C GLU A 366 -8.41 2.10 -1.65
N ALA A 367 -7.37 2.14 -2.48
CA ALA A 367 -6.22 3.01 -2.27
C ALA A 367 -6.61 4.50 -2.17
N GLY A 368 -7.65 4.91 -2.90
CA GLY A 368 -8.26 6.23 -2.79
C GLY A 368 -8.87 6.51 -1.41
N ARG A 369 -9.57 5.53 -0.82
CA ARG A 369 -10.12 5.62 0.55
C ARG A 369 -9.00 5.72 1.58
N VAL A 370 -7.97 4.90 1.47
CA VAL A 370 -6.78 4.95 2.35
C VAL A 370 -6.09 6.31 2.28
N ARG A 371 -5.92 6.85 1.06
CA ARG A 371 -5.32 8.18 0.87
C ARG A 371 -6.13 9.29 1.53
N ALA A 372 -7.46 9.20 1.50
CA ALA A 372 -8.35 10.17 2.16
C ALA A 372 -8.17 10.16 3.69
N LEU A 373 -8.01 8.98 4.30
CA LEU A 373 -7.74 8.84 5.73
C LEU A 373 -6.38 9.45 6.11
N LEU A 374 -5.32 9.17 5.35
CA LEU A 374 -3.99 9.80 5.55
C LEU A 374 -4.08 11.33 5.49
N ILE A 375 -4.80 11.88 4.50
CA ILE A 375 -5.00 13.33 4.36
C ILE A 375 -5.80 13.90 5.54
N ARG A 376 -6.76 13.13 6.09
CA ARG A 376 -7.55 13.54 7.25
C ARG A 376 -6.69 13.65 8.51
N GLY A 377 -5.84 12.65 8.77
CA GLY A 377 -5.03 12.57 9.99
C GLY A 377 -3.80 13.49 10.02
N LEU A 378 -3.28 13.92 8.87
CA LEU A 378 -2.01 14.67 8.85
C LEU A 378 -2.03 16.01 9.60
N PRO A 379 -3.01 16.93 9.44
CA PRO A 379 -2.87 18.28 9.98
C PRO A 379 -2.73 18.33 11.52
N PRO A 380 -3.53 17.59 12.32
CA PRO A 380 -3.34 17.57 13.78
C PRO A 380 -2.02 16.92 14.19
N LEU A 381 -1.66 15.77 13.61
CA LEU A 381 -0.41 15.07 13.93
C LEU A 381 0.83 15.90 13.57
N ALA A 382 0.75 16.70 12.52
CA ALA A 382 1.84 17.58 12.11
C ALA A 382 2.10 18.72 13.13
N ARG A 383 1.15 19.03 14.02
CA ARG A 383 1.33 20.02 15.11
C ARG A 383 2.08 19.44 16.31
N VAL A 384 2.14 18.11 16.45
CA VAL A 384 2.90 17.44 17.51
C VAL A 384 4.39 17.76 17.34
N ARG A 385 5.01 18.29 18.40
CA ARG A 385 6.41 18.73 18.40
C ARG A 385 7.33 17.64 18.95
N GLY A 386 8.64 17.88 18.84
CA GLY A 386 9.65 16.98 19.42
C GLY A 386 9.80 15.65 18.67
N ARG A 387 10.32 14.63 19.37
CA ARG A 387 10.66 13.32 18.79
C ARG A 387 9.41 12.57 18.30
N LEU A 388 8.35 12.53 19.09
CA LEU A 388 7.06 11.93 18.70
C LEU A 388 6.52 12.55 17.42
N GLY A 389 6.55 13.88 17.29
CA GLY A 389 6.11 14.54 16.06
C GLY A 389 6.89 14.12 14.81
N ARG A 390 8.20 13.86 14.95
CA ARG A 390 9.05 13.36 13.85
C ARG A 390 8.65 11.94 13.47
N GLU A 391 8.40 11.11 14.47
CA GLU A 391 7.99 9.71 14.30
C GLU A 391 6.62 9.61 13.61
N LEU A 392 5.63 10.37 14.07
CA LEU A 392 4.30 10.41 13.46
C LEU A 392 4.33 10.85 12.00
N ARG A 393 5.21 11.81 11.63
CA ARG A 393 5.40 12.21 10.22
C ARG A 393 6.06 11.11 9.39
N ALA A 394 7.01 10.38 9.94
CA ALA A 394 7.65 9.25 9.27
C ALA A 394 6.65 8.11 9.04
N ILE A 395 5.87 7.76 10.07
CA ILE A 395 4.79 6.76 10.01
C ILE A 395 3.75 7.14 8.96
N TRP A 396 3.28 8.39 8.97
CA TRP A 396 2.35 8.89 7.96
C TRP A 396 2.91 8.77 6.54
N ARG A 397 4.19 9.11 6.35
CA ARG A 397 4.86 8.99 5.05
C ARG A 397 5.01 7.53 4.63
N GLY A 398 5.22 6.61 5.58
CA GLY A 398 5.22 5.17 5.37
C GLY A 398 3.91 4.68 4.76
N GLY A 399 2.77 5.08 5.33
CA GLY A 399 1.46 4.77 4.77
C GLY A 399 1.26 5.34 3.37
N ALA A 400 1.68 6.59 3.14
CA ALA A 400 1.65 7.17 1.79
C ALA A 400 2.57 6.42 0.81
N ALA A 401 3.72 5.92 1.27
CA ALA A 401 4.67 5.19 0.45
C ALA A 401 4.18 3.77 0.11
N ALA A 402 3.42 3.13 1.00
CA ALA A 402 2.74 1.87 0.70
C ALA A 402 1.75 2.04 -0.47
N LEU A 403 0.97 3.14 -0.48
CA LEU A 403 0.12 3.47 -1.62
C LEU A 403 0.91 3.77 -2.89
N ASP A 404 2.03 4.49 -2.77
CA ASP A 404 2.93 4.74 -3.90
C ASP A 404 3.49 3.42 -4.47
N ALA A 405 3.77 2.42 -3.61
CA ALA A 405 4.23 1.11 -4.03
C ALA A 405 3.15 0.33 -4.80
N ILE A 406 1.91 0.33 -4.30
CA ILE A 406 0.76 -0.25 -5.02
C ILE A 406 0.57 0.43 -6.38
N GLU A 407 0.69 1.76 -6.44
CA GLU A 407 0.59 2.52 -7.68
C GLU A 407 1.70 2.17 -8.68
N ARG A 408 2.95 2.04 -8.23
CA ARG A 408 4.09 1.61 -9.07
C ARG A 408 3.91 0.19 -9.60
N ALA A 409 3.30 -0.70 -8.82
CA ALA A 409 2.88 -2.03 -9.26
C ALA A 409 1.69 -1.99 -10.25
N SER A 410 1.25 -0.80 -10.69
CA SER A 410 0.07 -0.63 -11.54
C SER A 410 -1.19 -1.26 -10.94
N PHE A 411 -1.29 -1.26 -9.61
CA PHE A 411 -2.36 -1.87 -8.81
C PHE A 411 -2.47 -3.40 -8.98
N ASP A 412 -1.44 -4.05 -9.51
CA ASP A 412 -1.36 -5.51 -9.59
C ASP A 412 -0.72 -6.07 -8.31
N VAL A 413 -1.55 -6.33 -7.31
CA VAL A 413 -1.12 -6.82 -5.99
C VAL A 413 -0.97 -8.34 -5.93
N LEU A 414 -1.35 -9.06 -6.99
CA LEU A 414 -1.32 -10.53 -7.02
C LEU A 414 0.02 -11.10 -7.50
N ARG A 415 0.79 -10.32 -8.28
CA ARG A 415 2.15 -10.72 -8.73
C ARG A 415 3.19 -10.77 -7.61
N GLY A 416 2.88 -10.14 -6.48
CA GLY A 416 3.73 -10.05 -5.31
C GLY A 416 3.37 -8.80 -4.50
N ALA A 417 3.42 -8.91 -3.18
CA ALA A 417 3.05 -7.82 -2.28
C ALA A 417 3.91 -6.58 -2.57
N PRO A 418 3.34 -5.44 -2.99
CA PRO A 418 4.12 -4.25 -3.30
C PRO A 418 4.74 -3.67 -2.01
N ARG A 419 6.04 -3.87 -1.78
CA ARG A 419 6.73 -3.37 -0.58
C ARG A 419 7.48 -2.06 -0.82
N LEU A 420 7.87 -1.38 0.26
CA LEU A 420 8.66 -0.16 0.21
C LEU A 420 10.09 -0.46 -0.29
N GLY A 421 10.57 0.36 -1.21
CA GLY A 421 11.96 0.32 -1.68
C GLY A 421 12.91 1.17 -0.81
N PRO A 422 14.23 1.11 -1.05
CA PRO A 422 15.21 1.93 -0.35
C PRO A 422 14.92 3.45 -0.43
N GLY A 423 14.48 3.92 -1.60
CA GLY A 423 14.11 5.33 -1.80
C GLY A 423 12.87 5.76 -1.01
N ASP A 424 11.91 4.85 -0.80
CA ASP A 424 10.74 5.12 0.04
C ASP A 424 11.14 5.22 1.52
N ARG A 425 12.00 4.31 2.00
CA ARG A 425 12.55 4.35 3.36
C ARG A 425 13.29 5.67 3.63
N ALA A 426 14.11 6.10 2.67
CA ALA A 426 14.78 7.40 2.74
C ALA A 426 13.78 8.57 2.77
N ALA A 427 12.71 8.51 1.99
CA ALA A 427 11.66 9.54 2.00
C ALA A 427 10.88 9.58 3.33
N CYS A 428 10.63 8.43 3.97
CA CYS A 428 10.04 8.35 5.32
C CYS A 428 10.95 9.01 6.36
N LEU A 429 12.24 8.71 6.32
CA LEU A 429 13.23 9.35 7.21
C LEU A 429 13.29 10.86 6.98
N ALA A 430 13.34 11.31 5.72
CA ALA A 430 13.33 12.73 5.39
C ALA A 430 12.04 13.43 5.89
N ALA A 431 10.88 12.78 5.76
CA ALA A 431 9.61 13.33 6.24
C ALA A 431 9.59 13.59 7.76
N ALA A 432 10.35 12.82 8.54
CA ALA A 432 10.51 13.03 9.97
C ALA A 432 11.03 14.45 10.28
N PHE A 433 11.91 14.99 9.41
CA PHE A 433 12.57 16.29 9.59
C PHE A 433 11.95 17.42 8.76
N LEU A 434 11.01 17.13 7.86
CA LEU A 434 10.34 18.15 7.06
C LEU A 434 9.38 19.02 7.90
N PRO A 435 9.22 20.32 7.55
CA PRO A 435 8.25 21.17 8.20
C PRO A 435 6.82 20.67 7.96
N ALA A 436 6.07 20.52 9.06
CA ALA A 436 4.65 20.16 9.10
C ALA A 436 3.79 20.84 8.03
N GLY A 437 3.98 22.15 7.83
CA GLY A 437 3.23 22.97 6.88
C GLY A 437 3.51 22.70 5.39
N ARG A 438 4.59 21.98 5.01
CA ARG A 438 4.81 21.55 3.61
C ARG A 438 4.04 20.27 3.28
N LEU A 439 4.00 19.34 4.22
CA LEU A 439 3.24 18.08 4.09
C LEU A 439 1.73 18.38 4.14
N ALA A 440 1.28 19.24 5.08
CA ALA A 440 -0.12 19.64 5.21
C ALA A 440 -0.66 20.33 3.95
N ARG A 441 0.08 21.25 3.32
CA ARG A 441 -0.35 21.92 2.06
C ARG A 441 -0.55 20.95 0.89
N ARG A 442 0.28 19.91 0.79
CA ARG A 442 0.09 18.83 -0.21
C ARG A 442 -1.15 18.00 0.10
N ALA A 443 -1.42 17.73 1.37
CA ALA A 443 -2.63 17.03 1.80
C ALA A 443 -3.89 17.86 1.58
N ASP A 444 -3.88 19.17 1.86
CA ASP A 444 -5.03 20.09 1.67
C ASP A 444 -5.42 20.23 0.19
N ALA A 445 -4.44 20.32 -0.72
CA ALA A 445 -4.70 20.30 -2.16
C ALA A 445 -5.33 18.98 -2.64
N ALA A 446 -4.98 17.85 -1.99
CA ALA A 446 -5.54 16.54 -2.29
C ALA A 446 -6.89 16.29 -1.59
N ARG A 447 -7.16 16.95 -0.46
CA ARG A 447 -8.38 16.85 0.38
C ARG A 447 -9.66 17.27 -0.36
N GLN A 448 -9.52 18.11 -1.37
CA GLN A 448 -10.64 18.57 -2.20
C GLN A 448 -11.13 17.55 -3.24
N GLU A 449 -10.43 16.44 -3.49
CA GLU A 449 -10.84 15.43 -4.46
C GLU A 449 -11.25 14.11 -3.78
N ARG A 450 -12.55 13.77 -3.89
CA ARG A 450 -13.12 12.53 -3.34
C ARG A 450 -12.55 11.29 -4.03
N ALA A 451 -12.52 10.15 -3.33
CA ALA A 451 -11.98 8.88 -3.85
C ALA A 451 -12.69 8.44 -5.15
N GLU A 452 -14.01 8.64 -5.22
CA GLU A 452 -14.80 8.29 -6.40
C GLU A 452 -14.42 9.13 -7.63
N ALA A 453 -14.23 10.45 -7.46
CA ALA A 453 -13.79 11.34 -8.53
C ALA A 453 -12.38 11.00 -9.03
N ARG A 454 -11.48 10.61 -8.11
CA ARG A 454 -10.14 10.13 -8.43
C ARG A 454 -10.19 8.82 -9.23
N HIS A 455 -11.06 7.89 -8.84
CA HIS A 455 -11.28 6.64 -9.56
C HIS A 455 -11.75 6.89 -11.00
N CYS A 456 -12.80 7.71 -11.21
CA CYS A 456 -13.25 8.07 -12.56
C CYS A 456 -12.13 8.68 -13.41
N ARG A 457 -11.34 9.60 -12.82
CA ARG A 457 -10.20 10.22 -13.50
C ARG A 457 -9.10 9.21 -13.85
N TRP A 458 -8.87 8.22 -12.99
CA TRP A 458 -7.90 7.16 -13.26
C TRP A 458 -8.32 6.30 -14.45
N VAL A 459 -9.59 5.86 -14.49
CA VAL A 459 -10.16 5.11 -15.62
C VAL A 459 -9.97 5.89 -16.93
N VAL A 460 -10.37 7.17 -16.95
CA VAL A 460 -10.20 8.05 -18.12
C VAL A 460 -8.73 8.16 -18.54
N ARG A 461 -7.81 8.36 -17.59
CA ARG A 461 -6.37 8.49 -17.91
C ARG A 461 -5.78 7.21 -18.50
N ARG A 462 -6.19 6.05 -18.01
CA ARG A 462 -5.66 4.75 -18.45
C ARG A 462 -6.16 4.35 -19.85
N SER A 463 -7.35 4.81 -20.24
CA SER A 463 -7.90 4.57 -21.58
C SER A 463 -7.06 5.15 -22.74
N ARG A 464 -6.10 6.06 -22.46
CA ARG A 464 -5.28 6.78 -23.45
C ARG A 464 -6.08 7.48 -24.56
N SER A 465 -7.36 7.76 -24.31
CA SER A 465 -8.25 8.29 -25.34
C SER A 465 -8.03 9.78 -25.64
N ASN A 466 -8.34 10.17 -26.88
CA ASN A 466 -8.32 11.56 -27.36
C ASN A 466 -9.28 12.47 -26.56
N PHE A 467 -10.30 11.90 -25.91
CA PHE A 467 -11.24 12.61 -25.04
C PHE A 467 -10.56 13.45 -23.94
N ARG A 468 -9.39 13.02 -23.44
CA ARG A 468 -8.67 13.77 -22.39
C ARG A 468 -8.26 15.17 -22.85
N LEU A 469 -7.87 15.31 -24.13
CA LEU A 469 -7.49 16.60 -24.71
C LEU A 469 -8.70 17.53 -24.76
N ALA A 470 -9.85 17.00 -25.20
CA ALA A 470 -11.10 17.73 -25.34
C ALA A 470 -11.65 18.28 -24.01
N PHE A 471 -11.35 17.63 -22.89
CA PHE A 471 -11.85 18.07 -21.57
C PHE A 471 -10.98 19.13 -20.90
N PHE A 472 -9.78 19.42 -21.41
CA PHE A 472 -8.84 20.36 -20.77
C PHE A 472 -9.40 21.78 -20.67
N ALA A 473 -10.19 22.21 -21.65
CA ALA A 473 -10.77 23.56 -21.73
C ALA A 473 -12.00 23.78 -20.82
N LEU A 474 -12.48 22.75 -20.11
CA LEU A 474 -13.73 22.83 -19.34
C LEU A 474 -13.50 23.20 -17.86
N PRO A 475 -14.45 23.92 -17.22
CA PRO A 475 -14.49 24.12 -15.78
C PRO A 475 -14.40 22.80 -14.99
N ARG A 476 -13.90 22.86 -13.76
CA ARG A 476 -13.62 21.68 -12.91
C ARG A 476 -14.83 20.75 -12.77
N ASP A 477 -16.01 21.30 -12.54
CA ASP A 477 -17.23 20.50 -12.30
C ASP A 477 -17.74 19.80 -13.56
N ARG A 478 -17.72 20.48 -14.71
CA ARG A 478 -18.07 19.87 -16.01
C ARG A 478 -17.08 18.78 -16.38
N ARG A 479 -15.78 19.02 -16.16
CA ARG A 479 -14.72 18.01 -16.39
C ARG A 479 -14.91 16.77 -15.51
N ARG A 480 -15.32 16.97 -14.25
CA ARG A 480 -15.61 15.87 -13.32
C ARG A 480 -16.83 15.06 -13.77
N ALA A 481 -17.91 15.73 -14.20
CA ALA A 481 -19.09 15.06 -14.74
C ALA A 481 -18.78 14.25 -16.00
N LEU A 482 -18.01 14.80 -16.96
CA LEU A 482 -17.59 14.07 -18.15
C LEU A 482 -16.67 12.89 -17.82
N ASN A 483 -15.77 13.03 -16.84
CA ASN A 483 -14.96 11.89 -16.39
C ASN A 483 -15.85 10.76 -15.83
N ALA A 484 -16.96 11.07 -15.15
CA ALA A 484 -17.87 10.06 -14.63
C ALA A 484 -18.64 9.35 -15.77
N ILE A 485 -19.19 10.11 -16.72
CA ILE A 485 -19.88 9.56 -17.91
C ILE A 485 -18.92 8.68 -18.71
N TYR A 486 -17.72 9.18 -18.99
CA TYR A 486 -16.72 8.44 -19.75
C TYR A 486 -16.22 7.20 -19.02
N ALA A 487 -15.96 7.29 -17.71
CA ALA A 487 -15.55 6.14 -16.92
C ALA A 487 -16.63 5.06 -16.91
N PHE A 488 -17.92 5.43 -16.80
CA PHE A 488 -19.04 4.50 -16.94
C PHE A 488 -19.00 3.79 -18.29
N CYS A 489 -18.98 4.56 -19.39
CA CYS A 489 -19.00 3.99 -20.73
C CYS A 489 -17.82 3.02 -20.92
N ARG A 490 -16.62 3.41 -20.46
CA ARG A 490 -15.43 2.57 -20.60
C ARG A 490 -15.50 1.28 -19.79
N VAL A 491 -15.96 1.35 -18.54
CA VAL A 491 -16.04 0.16 -17.67
C VAL A 491 -17.09 -0.83 -18.17
N VAL A 492 -18.22 -0.34 -18.68
CA VAL A 492 -19.27 -1.19 -19.25
C VAL A 492 -18.79 -1.81 -20.57
N ASP A 493 -18.20 -1.02 -21.47
CA ASP A 493 -17.59 -1.48 -22.73
C ASP A 493 -16.51 -2.56 -22.50
N ASP A 494 -15.66 -2.38 -21.48
CA ASP A 494 -14.63 -3.35 -21.08
C ASP A 494 -15.19 -4.72 -20.64
N ILE A 495 -16.49 -4.84 -20.32
CA ILE A 495 -17.10 -6.12 -19.92
C ILE A 495 -17.05 -7.11 -21.09
N ALA A 496 -17.42 -6.68 -22.30
CA ALA A 496 -17.41 -7.54 -23.47
C ALA A 496 -16.00 -8.03 -23.81
N ASP A 497 -15.01 -7.15 -23.68
CA ASP A 497 -13.60 -7.41 -24.00
C ASP A 497 -12.82 -8.17 -22.93
N SER A 498 -13.30 -8.15 -21.68
CA SER A 498 -12.60 -8.78 -20.57
C SER A 498 -12.52 -10.32 -20.74
N PRO A 499 -11.44 -10.98 -20.27
CA PRO A 499 -11.40 -12.44 -20.23
C PRO A 499 -12.45 -12.97 -19.23
N GLY A 500 -12.94 -14.19 -19.45
CA GLY A 500 -13.87 -14.87 -18.53
C GLY A 500 -15.05 -15.55 -19.23
N ALA A 501 -15.79 -16.37 -18.48
CA ALA A 501 -16.96 -17.09 -18.99
C ALA A 501 -18.08 -16.12 -19.42
N PRO A 502 -18.81 -16.41 -20.52
CA PRO A 502 -19.91 -15.57 -21.00
C PRO A 502 -20.97 -15.25 -19.93
N GLU A 503 -21.28 -16.23 -19.06
CA GLU A 503 -22.22 -16.08 -17.95
C GLU A 503 -21.75 -15.05 -16.93
N ALA A 504 -20.45 -15.01 -16.62
CA ALA A 504 -19.88 -14.03 -15.70
C ALA A 504 -19.95 -12.62 -16.28
N LYS A 505 -19.69 -12.46 -17.59
CA LYS A 505 -19.84 -11.17 -18.29
C LYS A 505 -21.28 -10.68 -18.26
N ARG A 506 -22.25 -11.57 -18.54
CA ARG A 506 -23.70 -11.25 -18.47
C ARG A 506 -24.12 -10.82 -17.08
N ARG A 507 -23.68 -11.53 -16.02
CA ARG A 507 -23.95 -11.13 -14.63
C ARG A 507 -23.37 -9.76 -14.30
N ARG A 508 -22.15 -9.46 -14.74
CA ARG A 508 -21.51 -8.15 -14.54
C ARG A 508 -22.30 -7.04 -15.23
N LEU A 509 -22.76 -7.25 -16.47
CA LEU A 509 -23.59 -6.27 -17.18
C LEU A 509 -24.96 -6.08 -16.52
N ALA A 510 -25.62 -7.16 -16.09
CA ALA A 510 -26.90 -7.12 -15.38
C ALA A 510 -26.83 -6.29 -14.10
N CYS A 511 -25.73 -6.40 -13.33
CA CYS A 511 -25.50 -5.58 -12.14
C CYS A 511 -25.53 -4.08 -12.47
N TRP A 512 -24.89 -3.65 -13.56
CA TRP A 512 -24.93 -2.26 -14.03
C TRP A 512 -26.33 -1.83 -14.47
N GLN A 513 -27.08 -2.70 -15.16
CA GLN A 513 -28.46 -2.42 -15.58
C GLN A 513 -29.38 -2.25 -14.37
N GLU A 514 -29.29 -3.12 -13.36
CA GLU A 514 -30.04 -3.03 -12.11
C GLU A 514 -29.71 -1.75 -11.33
N ASP A 515 -28.43 -1.42 -11.21
CA ASP A 515 -27.96 -0.20 -10.55
C ASP A 515 -28.48 1.07 -11.25
N LEU A 516 -28.58 1.06 -12.59
CA LEU A 516 -29.18 2.15 -13.36
C LEU A 516 -30.71 2.20 -13.26
N ALA A 517 -31.38 1.06 -13.09
CA ALA A 517 -32.83 1.02 -12.87
C ALA A 517 -33.19 1.65 -11.52
N ARG A 518 -32.38 1.37 -10.49
CA ARG A 518 -32.55 1.86 -9.11
C ARG A 518 -31.80 3.16 -8.83
N PHE A 519 -31.31 3.83 -9.88
CA PHE A 519 -30.34 4.92 -9.75
C PHE A 519 -30.78 6.05 -8.81
N HIS A 520 -32.08 6.37 -8.77
CA HIS A 520 -32.62 7.45 -7.92
C HIS A 520 -33.03 6.99 -6.51
N GLU A 521 -33.14 5.69 -6.25
CA GLU A 521 -33.61 5.14 -4.96
C GLU A 521 -32.59 5.31 -3.83
N GLY A 522 -31.31 5.47 -4.14
CA GLY A 522 -30.25 5.42 -3.14
C GLY A 522 -29.30 4.24 -3.39
N GLY A 523 -28.47 3.89 -2.40
CA GLY A 523 -27.75 2.60 -2.39
C GLY A 523 -26.74 2.34 -3.52
N ARG A 524 -26.38 3.33 -4.34
CA ARG A 524 -25.43 3.21 -5.46
C ARG A 524 -24.11 2.59 -5.00
N ARG A 525 -23.83 1.36 -5.47
CA ARG A 525 -22.69 0.55 -5.05
C ARG A 525 -21.38 1.09 -5.63
N HIS A 526 -21.32 1.21 -6.96
CA HIS A 526 -20.08 1.60 -7.64
C HIS A 526 -19.73 3.10 -7.50
N PRO A 527 -18.45 3.48 -7.31
CA PRO A 527 -18.03 4.89 -7.21
C PRO A 527 -18.40 5.73 -8.44
N ILE A 528 -18.34 5.15 -9.63
CA ILE A 528 -18.77 5.82 -10.86
C ILE A 528 -20.23 6.24 -10.79
N LEU A 529 -21.13 5.39 -10.27
CA LEU A 529 -22.55 5.72 -10.13
C LEU A 529 -22.78 6.83 -9.10
N ARG A 530 -21.99 6.87 -8.03
CA ARG A 530 -22.02 7.96 -7.04
C ARG A 530 -21.57 9.29 -7.66
N GLU A 531 -20.57 9.27 -8.54
CA GLU A 531 -20.15 10.45 -9.31
C GLU A 531 -21.16 10.85 -10.38
N LEU A 532 -21.78 9.88 -11.07
CA LEU A 532 -22.87 10.12 -12.01
C LEU A 532 -24.06 10.76 -11.32
N ALA A 533 -24.43 10.33 -10.11
CA ALA A 533 -25.54 10.94 -9.36
C ALA A 533 -25.25 12.41 -9.02
N ARG A 534 -23.99 12.76 -8.75
CA ARG A 534 -23.57 14.16 -8.55
C ARG A 534 -23.64 14.95 -9.87
N ALA A 535 -23.23 14.34 -10.97
CA ALA A 535 -23.33 14.95 -12.29
C ALA A 535 -24.79 15.15 -12.71
N ASP A 536 -25.66 14.17 -12.43
CA ASP A 536 -27.09 14.23 -12.69
C ASP A 536 -27.77 15.34 -11.88
N ALA A 537 -27.52 15.40 -10.57
CA ALA A 537 -28.03 16.48 -9.74
C ALA A 537 -27.58 17.88 -10.21
N ALA A 538 -26.36 18.00 -10.78
CA ALA A 538 -25.81 19.27 -11.24
C ALA A 538 -26.23 19.65 -12.67
N PHE A 539 -26.41 18.68 -13.57
CA PHE A 539 -26.52 18.92 -15.02
C PHE A 539 -27.71 18.22 -15.69
N GLY A 540 -28.44 17.36 -14.98
CA GLY A 540 -29.56 16.56 -15.48
C GLY A 540 -29.11 15.58 -16.57
N ILE A 541 -28.49 14.47 -16.18
CA ILE A 541 -27.95 13.47 -17.11
C ILE A 541 -29.08 12.50 -17.48
N PRO A 542 -29.46 12.38 -18.77
CA PRO A 542 -30.55 11.49 -19.16
C PRO A 542 -30.11 10.02 -19.08
N LEU A 543 -30.47 9.34 -17.98
CA LEU A 543 -30.08 7.95 -17.70
C LEU A 543 -30.46 6.95 -18.80
N ARG A 544 -31.52 7.25 -19.58
CA ARG A 544 -31.90 6.43 -20.75
C ARG A 544 -30.73 6.22 -21.74
N HIS A 545 -29.83 7.20 -21.86
CA HIS A 545 -28.68 7.08 -22.74
C HIS A 545 -27.57 6.22 -22.13
N LEU A 546 -27.43 6.21 -20.81
CA LEU A 546 -26.52 5.28 -20.13
C LEU A 546 -27.04 3.84 -20.22
N ARG A 547 -28.37 3.65 -20.14
CA ARG A 547 -29.01 2.34 -20.39
C ARG A 547 -28.81 1.85 -21.82
N ALA A 548 -28.96 2.74 -22.81
CA ALA A 548 -28.69 2.41 -24.21
C ALA A 548 -27.24 1.92 -24.43
N VAL A 549 -26.25 2.48 -23.71
CA VAL A 549 -24.88 1.96 -23.76
C VAL A 549 -24.80 0.53 -23.24
N CYS A 550 -25.48 0.20 -22.13
CA CYS A 550 -25.56 -1.19 -21.64
C CYS A 550 -26.22 -2.13 -22.65
N GLU A 551 -27.31 -1.70 -23.30
CA GLU A 551 -27.97 -2.48 -24.37
C GLU A 551 -27.03 -2.71 -25.56
N GLY A 552 -26.20 -1.73 -25.92
CA GLY A 552 -25.17 -1.90 -26.96
C GLY A 552 -24.12 -2.94 -26.60
N VAL A 553 -23.64 -2.93 -25.35
CA VAL A 553 -22.70 -3.94 -24.85
C VAL A 553 -23.35 -5.33 -24.74
N GLU A 554 -24.64 -5.40 -24.45
CA GLU A 554 -25.40 -6.65 -24.51
C GLU A 554 -25.39 -7.26 -25.90
N MET A 555 -25.56 -6.45 -26.95
CA MET A 555 -25.44 -6.89 -28.35
C MET A 555 -24.03 -7.45 -28.64
N ASP A 556 -22.97 -6.85 -28.08
CA ASP A 556 -21.60 -7.33 -28.23
C ASP A 556 -21.37 -8.67 -27.53
N LEU A 557 -22.03 -8.93 -26.40
CA LEU A 557 -22.00 -10.22 -25.70
C LEU A 557 -22.77 -11.31 -26.45
N GLU A 558 -23.85 -10.97 -27.15
CA GLU A 558 -24.58 -11.92 -28.01
C GLU A 558 -23.79 -12.29 -29.26
N GLY A 559 -22.99 -11.36 -29.81
CA GLY A 559 -22.11 -11.61 -30.96
C GLY A 559 -22.84 -11.90 -32.27
N ARG A 560 -24.10 -11.46 -32.41
CA ARG A 560 -24.90 -11.69 -33.63
C ARG A 560 -24.40 -10.79 -34.77
N PRO A 561 -24.14 -11.32 -35.98
CA PRO A 561 -23.76 -10.48 -37.12
C PRO A 561 -24.91 -9.54 -37.53
N PHE A 562 -24.57 -8.30 -37.89
CA PHE A 562 -25.54 -7.33 -38.41
C PHE A 562 -26.01 -7.73 -39.81
N ALA A 563 -27.33 -7.80 -40.01
CA ALA A 563 -27.90 -8.15 -41.31
C ALA A 563 -27.67 -7.04 -42.34
N ASP A 564 -28.00 -5.81 -41.97
CA ASP A 564 -27.99 -4.62 -42.81
C ASP A 564 -27.37 -3.41 -42.09
N PHE A 565 -27.20 -2.31 -42.82
CA PHE A 565 -26.67 -1.07 -42.27
C PHE A 565 -27.60 -0.46 -41.22
N ALA A 566 -28.93 -0.62 -41.33
CA ALA A 566 -29.87 -0.10 -40.35
C ALA A 566 -29.66 -0.74 -38.97
N ALA A 567 -29.40 -2.05 -38.92
CA ALA A 567 -29.04 -2.76 -37.70
C ALA A 567 -27.70 -2.27 -37.13
N LEU A 568 -26.70 -2.03 -37.99
CA LEU A 568 -25.41 -1.48 -37.57
C LEU A 568 -25.55 -0.03 -37.05
N GLU A 569 -26.36 0.80 -37.70
CA GLU A 569 -26.64 2.16 -37.27
C GLU A 569 -27.31 2.18 -35.91
N ALA A 570 -28.33 1.33 -35.70
CA ALA A 570 -29.00 1.18 -34.40
C ALA A 570 -28.06 0.68 -33.29
N TYR A 571 -27.01 -0.06 -33.63
CA TYR A 571 -25.92 -0.38 -32.72
C TYR A 571 -25.05 0.86 -32.43
N CYS A 572 -24.61 1.57 -33.47
CA CYS A 572 -23.81 2.80 -33.33
C CYS A 572 -24.51 3.86 -32.48
N GLU A 573 -25.83 3.97 -32.61
CA GLU A 573 -26.64 4.87 -31.78
C GLU A 573 -26.54 4.53 -30.28
N LYS A 574 -26.57 3.25 -29.94
CA LYS A 574 -26.51 2.76 -28.55
C LYS A 574 -25.13 2.97 -27.93
N VAL A 575 -24.07 2.62 -28.65
CA VAL A 575 -22.70 2.62 -28.08
C VAL A 575 -21.98 3.97 -28.18
N ALA A 576 -22.40 4.87 -29.09
CA ALA A 576 -21.71 6.15 -29.30
C ALA A 576 -22.63 7.37 -29.26
N SER A 577 -23.73 7.39 -30.01
CA SER A 577 -24.66 8.53 -30.01
C SER A 577 -25.26 8.80 -28.63
N ALA A 578 -25.61 7.74 -27.91
CA ALA A 578 -26.10 7.82 -26.55
C ALA A 578 -25.11 8.54 -25.62
N VAL A 579 -23.80 8.30 -25.77
CA VAL A 579 -22.75 8.98 -24.98
C VAL A 579 -22.75 10.49 -25.27
N GLY A 580 -22.82 10.88 -26.54
CA GLY A 580 -22.92 12.28 -26.96
C GLY A 580 -24.15 12.97 -26.37
N LEU A 581 -25.31 12.31 -26.45
CA LEU A 581 -26.57 12.80 -25.90
C LEU A 581 -26.53 12.95 -24.38
N ALA A 582 -25.89 12.01 -23.67
CA ALA A 582 -25.70 12.10 -22.23
C ALA A 582 -24.84 13.31 -21.81
N CYS A 583 -23.91 13.74 -22.67
CA CYS A 583 -23.02 14.87 -22.40
C CYS A 583 -23.65 16.25 -22.63
N LEU A 584 -24.76 16.35 -23.38
CA LEU A 584 -25.35 17.65 -23.75
C LEU A 584 -25.73 18.52 -22.53
N GLY A 585 -26.30 17.91 -21.49
CA GLY A 585 -26.57 18.59 -20.21
C GLY A 585 -25.30 19.17 -19.57
N VAL A 586 -24.19 18.42 -19.62
CA VAL A 586 -22.88 18.85 -19.11
C VAL A 586 -22.25 19.94 -19.97
N PHE A 587 -22.61 20.05 -21.25
CA PHE A 587 -22.23 21.19 -22.10
C PHE A 587 -23.14 22.41 -21.90
N GLY A 588 -24.30 22.23 -21.27
CA GLY A 588 -25.28 23.30 -21.08
C GLY A 588 -26.02 23.67 -22.37
N VAL A 589 -26.30 22.65 -23.20
CA VAL A 589 -27.03 22.76 -24.46
C VAL A 589 -28.18 21.75 -24.44
N ARG A 590 -29.41 22.20 -24.70
CA ARG A 590 -30.62 21.35 -24.70
C ARG A 590 -31.55 21.77 -25.84
N THR A 591 -31.04 21.70 -27.07
CA THR A 591 -31.80 22.04 -28.28
C THR A 591 -31.93 20.80 -29.16
N GLY A 592 -33.04 20.68 -29.91
CA GLY A 592 -33.22 19.56 -30.83
C GLY A 592 -32.14 19.51 -31.93
N ALA A 593 -31.57 20.65 -32.31
CA ALA A 593 -30.43 20.71 -33.22
C ALA A 593 -29.16 20.08 -32.59
N ALA A 594 -28.86 20.36 -31.33
CA ALA A 594 -27.74 19.75 -30.63
C ALA A 594 -27.92 18.23 -30.41
N GLU A 595 -29.16 17.77 -30.23
CA GLU A 595 -29.46 16.33 -30.17
C GLU A 595 -29.20 15.63 -31.50
N ARG A 596 -29.67 16.21 -32.62
CA ARG A 596 -29.37 15.67 -33.96
C ARG A 596 -27.88 15.71 -34.28
N TYR A 597 -27.20 16.80 -33.91
CA TYR A 597 -25.74 16.91 -33.99
C TYR A 597 -25.04 15.75 -33.23
N ALA A 598 -25.42 15.52 -31.98
CA ALA A 598 -24.82 14.47 -31.15
C ALA A 598 -25.08 13.07 -31.70
N ARG A 599 -26.26 12.81 -32.30
CA ARG A 599 -26.60 11.55 -32.95
C ARG A 599 -25.75 11.28 -34.18
N ALA A 600 -25.78 12.18 -35.15
CA ALA A 600 -25.04 12.02 -36.39
C ALA A 600 -23.53 11.92 -36.12
N LEU A 601 -23.00 12.77 -35.22
CA LEU A 601 -21.60 12.70 -34.83
C LEU A 601 -21.26 11.37 -34.15
N GLY A 602 -22.10 10.88 -33.25
CA GLY A 602 -21.92 9.60 -32.56
C GLY A 602 -21.77 8.42 -33.54
N VAL A 603 -22.68 8.33 -34.51
CA VAL A 603 -22.62 7.30 -35.58
C VAL A 603 -21.32 7.44 -36.39
N ALA A 604 -20.98 8.65 -36.83
CA ALA A 604 -19.75 8.89 -37.58
C ALA A 604 -18.49 8.46 -36.81
N LEU A 605 -18.40 8.80 -35.52
CA LEU A 605 -17.30 8.42 -34.66
C LEU A 605 -17.20 6.90 -34.49
N GLN A 606 -18.33 6.19 -34.36
CA GLN A 606 -18.34 4.74 -34.17
C GLN A 606 -18.02 3.97 -35.44
N LEU A 607 -18.55 4.38 -36.59
CA LEU A 607 -18.16 3.81 -37.88
C LEU A 607 -16.64 3.99 -38.11
N THR A 608 -16.09 5.15 -37.72
CA THR A 608 -14.65 5.38 -37.77
C THR A 608 -13.87 4.44 -36.84
N ASN A 609 -14.39 4.12 -35.64
CA ASN A 609 -13.75 3.13 -34.74
C ASN A 609 -13.80 1.72 -35.34
N ILE A 610 -14.96 1.31 -35.86
CA ILE A 610 -15.14 0.00 -36.51
C ILE A 610 -14.12 -0.17 -37.64
N LEU A 611 -13.97 0.86 -38.49
CA LEU A 611 -12.99 0.81 -39.58
C LEU A 611 -11.54 0.78 -39.09
N ARG A 612 -11.23 1.52 -38.02
CA ARG A 612 -9.89 1.52 -37.41
C ARG A 612 -9.53 0.15 -36.84
N ASP A 613 -10.47 -0.51 -36.19
CA ASP A 613 -10.23 -1.69 -35.38
C ASP A 613 -10.71 -3.00 -36.03
N VAL A 614 -11.26 -2.97 -37.25
CA VAL A 614 -11.89 -4.12 -37.94
C VAL A 614 -11.03 -5.39 -37.93
N TRP A 615 -9.71 -5.27 -38.15
CA TRP A 615 -8.79 -6.39 -38.05
C TRP A 615 -8.71 -6.95 -36.62
N ARG A 616 -8.54 -6.06 -35.63
CA ARG A 616 -8.38 -6.43 -34.22
C ARG A 616 -9.67 -7.05 -33.67
N ASP A 617 -10.81 -6.50 -34.07
CA ASP A 617 -12.12 -7.03 -33.73
C ASP A 617 -12.31 -8.41 -34.35
N ALA A 618 -11.94 -8.60 -35.63
CA ALA A 618 -12.02 -9.90 -36.29
C ALA A 618 -11.12 -10.96 -35.65
N GLN A 619 -9.95 -10.55 -35.13
CA GLN A 619 -9.06 -11.40 -34.30
C GLN A 619 -9.71 -11.78 -32.97
N ALA A 620 -10.51 -10.90 -32.39
CA ALA A 620 -11.32 -11.17 -31.20
C ALA A 620 -12.66 -11.89 -31.52
N GLY A 621 -12.87 -12.30 -32.78
CA GLY A 621 -14.07 -13.02 -33.21
C GLY A 621 -15.29 -12.15 -33.49
N ARG A 622 -15.13 -10.82 -33.61
CA ARG A 622 -16.21 -9.86 -33.87
C ARG A 622 -16.05 -9.19 -35.23
N LEU A 623 -17.15 -9.05 -35.96
CA LEU A 623 -17.19 -8.31 -37.22
C LEU A 623 -18.46 -7.48 -37.28
N TYR A 624 -18.31 -6.15 -37.24
CA TYR A 624 -19.44 -5.22 -37.24
C TYR A 624 -19.97 -4.88 -38.64
N LEU A 625 -19.20 -5.19 -39.68
CA LEU A 625 -19.59 -4.89 -41.06
C LEU A 625 -20.89 -5.64 -41.44
N PRO A 626 -21.88 -4.97 -42.07
CA PRO A 626 -23.16 -5.60 -42.38
C PRO A 626 -23.00 -6.76 -43.37
N ARG A 627 -23.77 -7.82 -43.18
CA ARG A 627 -23.77 -8.99 -44.08
C ARG A 627 -24.15 -8.60 -45.50
N GLU A 628 -25.16 -7.74 -45.66
CA GLU A 628 -25.56 -7.25 -46.98
C GLU A 628 -24.40 -6.60 -47.76
N ASP A 629 -23.49 -5.92 -47.07
CA ASP A 629 -22.37 -5.23 -47.71
C ASP A 629 -21.22 -6.18 -47.98
N LEU A 630 -20.98 -7.16 -47.11
CA LEU A 630 -20.05 -8.26 -47.40
C LEU A 630 -20.47 -9.01 -48.67
N GLU A 631 -21.76 -9.33 -48.80
CA GLU A 631 -22.33 -9.97 -49.98
C GLU A 631 -22.25 -9.06 -51.21
N ARG A 632 -22.63 -7.79 -51.08
CA ARG A 632 -22.61 -6.79 -52.16
C ARG A 632 -21.22 -6.63 -52.79
N PHE A 633 -20.17 -6.66 -51.99
CA PHE A 633 -18.79 -6.52 -52.46
C PHE A 633 -18.09 -7.87 -52.70
N GLY A 634 -18.77 -8.99 -52.43
CA GLY A 634 -18.20 -10.33 -52.58
C GLY A 634 -17.01 -10.61 -51.67
N VAL A 635 -17.05 -10.09 -50.44
CA VAL A 635 -15.97 -10.17 -49.44
C VAL A 635 -16.26 -11.29 -48.44
N ASP A 636 -15.30 -12.22 -48.29
CA ASP A 636 -15.32 -13.22 -47.22
C ASP A 636 -15.02 -12.57 -45.86
N ALA A 637 -15.89 -12.78 -44.87
CA ALA A 637 -15.69 -12.29 -43.50
C ALA A 637 -14.37 -12.79 -42.89
N GLY A 638 -13.89 -13.97 -43.28
CA GLY A 638 -12.61 -14.52 -42.83
C GLY A 638 -11.39 -13.71 -43.29
N ALA A 639 -11.50 -12.91 -44.36
CA ALA A 639 -10.40 -12.10 -44.88
C ALA A 639 -9.89 -11.08 -43.85
N PHE A 640 -10.79 -10.51 -43.04
CA PHE A 640 -10.43 -9.55 -42.00
C PHE A 640 -9.53 -10.15 -40.92
N ARG A 641 -9.79 -11.41 -40.53
CA ARG A 641 -9.01 -12.14 -39.53
C ARG A 641 -7.63 -12.52 -40.10
N ARG A 642 -7.59 -12.94 -41.37
CA ARG A 642 -6.34 -13.32 -42.05
C ARG A 642 -5.46 -12.12 -42.40
N GLY A 643 -6.05 -10.93 -42.54
CA GLY A 643 -5.36 -9.72 -43.00
C GLY A 643 -5.24 -9.64 -44.53
N ASP A 644 -6.03 -10.42 -45.26
CA ASP A 644 -5.98 -10.53 -46.73
C ASP A 644 -6.79 -9.40 -47.39
N TYR A 645 -6.27 -8.17 -47.35
CA TYR A 645 -7.01 -7.00 -47.82
C TYR A 645 -6.76 -6.78 -49.31
N ASP A 646 -7.56 -7.46 -50.14
CA ASP A 646 -7.59 -7.25 -51.60
C ASP A 646 -8.38 -5.99 -52.00
N GLU A 647 -8.45 -5.71 -53.30
CA GLU A 647 -9.17 -4.53 -53.82
C GLU A 647 -10.66 -4.50 -53.41
N ARG A 648 -11.30 -5.66 -53.25
CA ARG A 648 -12.72 -5.75 -52.86
C ARG A 648 -12.90 -5.41 -51.39
N VAL A 649 -12.01 -5.89 -50.53
CA VAL A 649 -11.99 -5.53 -49.10
C VAL A 649 -11.78 -4.03 -48.94
N VAL A 650 -10.80 -3.45 -49.64
CA VAL A 650 -10.54 -2.00 -49.58
C VAL A 650 -11.72 -1.19 -50.14
N ALA A 651 -12.37 -1.66 -51.22
CA ALA A 651 -13.56 -1.02 -51.77
C ALA A 651 -14.74 -1.04 -50.77
N LEU A 652 -14.96 -2.16 -50.07
CA LEU A 652 -15.96 -2.26 -49.00
C LEU A 652 -15.64 -1.29 -47.84
N LEU A 653 -14.39 -1.24 -47.38
CA LEU A 653 -13.98 -0.34 -46.29
C LEU A 653 -14.14 1.14 -46.69
N ARG A 654 -13.82 1.50 -47.94
CA ARG A 654 -14.09 2.84 -48.50
C ARG A 654 -15.57 3.17 -48.54
N PHE A 655 -16.40 2.21 -48.95
CA PHE A 655 -17.85 2.39 -48.98
C PHE A 655 -18.42 2.69 -47.58
N GLN A 656 -17.93 2.01 -46.54
CA GLN A 656 -18.29 2.33 -45.15
C GLN A 656 -17.70 3.66 -44.67
N ALA A 657 -16.49 4.02 -45.12
CA ALA A 657 -15.90 5.33 -44.84
C ALA A 657 -16.73 6.48 -45.43
N ASP A 658 -17.31 6.28 -46.61
CA ASP A 658 -18.22 7.25 -47.23
C ASP A 658 -19.51 7.43 -46.43
N ARG A 659 -20.04 6.36 -45.83
CA ARG A 659 -21.14 6.47 -44.85
C ARG A 659 -20.72 7.30 -43.63
N ALA A 660 -19.56 7.03 -43.04
CA ALA A 660 -19.05 7.83 -41.93
C ALA A 660 -18.89 9.32 -42.31
N ARG A 661 -18.41 9.62 -43.52
CA ARG A 661 -18.34 11.00 -44.07
C ARG A 661 -19.71 11.64 -44.23
N ALA A 662 -20.72 10.89 -44.66
CA ALA A 662 -22.09 11.39 -44.77
C ALA A 662 -22.63 11.83 -43.39
N PHE A 663 -22.43 11.01 -42.35
CA PHE A 663 -22.81 11.38 -40.99
C PHE A 663 -22.00 12.54 -40.42
N TYR A 664 -20.72 12.68 -40.76
CA TYR A 664 -19.96 13.88 -40.41
C TYR A 664 -20.55 15.15 -41.03
N ARG A 665 -20.96 15.10 -42.31
CA ARG A 665 -21.61 16.23 -42.99
C ARG A 665 -22.99 16.54 -42.39
N GLU A 666 -23.76 15.51 -42.07
CA GLU A 666 -25.05 15.66 -41.40
C GLU A 666 -24.89 16.32 -40.03
N ALA A 667 -23.91 15.87 -39.24
CA ALA A 667 -23.57 16.50 -37.97
C ALA A 667 -23.23 17.98 -38.18
N ASP A 668 -22.33 18.31 -39.10
CA ASP A 668 -21.96 19.70 -39.38
C ASP A 668 -23.18 20.56 -39.76
N GLY A 669 -24.16 20.00 -40.49
CA GLY A 669 -25.43 20.66 -40.83
C GLY A 669 -26.39 20.87 -39.65
N HIS A 670 -26.21 20.17 -38.54
CA HIS A 670 -27.01 20.31 -37.32
C HIS A 670 -26.32 21.09 -36.20
N LEU A 671 -25.05 21.48 -36.37
CA LEU A 671 -24.29 22.22 -35.37
C LEU A 671 -24.93 23.60 -35.10
N PRO A 672 -25.47 23.85 -33.89
CA PRO A 672 -26.10 25.13 -33.59
C PRO A 672 -25.03 26.24 -33.50
N ALA A 673 -25.23 27.33 -34.24
CA ALA A 673 -24.27 28.42 -34.33
C ALA A 673 -24.00 29.07 -32.95
N ASP A 674 -25.03 29.22 -32.12
CA ASP A 674 -25.00 29.79 -30.78
C ASP A 674 -24.40 28.84 -29.70
N ALA A 675 -24.20 27.57 -30.04
CA ALA A 675 -23.69 26.55 -29.11
C ALA A 675 -22.27 26.06 -29.45
N LYS A 676 -21.62 26.62 -30.48
CA LYS A 676 -20.29 26.22 -30.96
C LYS A 676 -19.22 26.16 -29.87
N ASP A 677 -19.23 27.13 -28.95
CA ASP A 677 -18.31 27.19 -27.82
C ASP A 677 -18.57 26.08 -26.80
N LYS A 678 -19.84 25.86 -26.47
CA LYS A 678 -20.27 24.85 -25.50
C LYS A 678 -20.01 23.44 -26.01
N LEU A 679 -20.13 23.23 -27.32
CA LEU A 679 -19.88 21.97 -28.02
C LEU A 679 -18.42 21.80 -28.47
N PHE A 680 -17.50 22.69 -28.05
CA PHE A 680 -16.08 22.58 -28.38
C PHE A 680 -15.50 21.17 -28.15
N PRO A 681 -15.77 20.47 -27.02
CA PRO A 681 -15.25 19.11 -26.83
C PRO A 681 -15.74 18.12 -27.89
N ALA A 682 -17.02 18.19 -28.29
CA ALA A 682 -17.60 17.32 -29.31
C ALA A 682 -17.04 17.64 -30.70
N ARG A 683 -16.94 18.94 -31.03
CA ARG A 683 -16.34 19.41 -32.30
C ARG A 683 -14.90 18.94 -32.46
N LEU A 684 -14.08 19.10 -31.41
CA LEU A 684 -12.68 18.66 -31.43
C LEU A 684 -12.57 17.15 -31.65
N MET A 685 -13.42 16.36 -30.98
CA MET A 685 -13.47 14.91 -31.19
C MET A 685 -13.82 14.57 -32.65
N GLY A 686 -14.83 15.23 -33.21
CA GLY A 686 -15.21 15.08 -34.62
C GLY A 686 -14.06 15.35 -35.58
N ARG A 687 -13.31 16.44 -35.36
CA ARG A 687 -12.13 16.79 -36.19
C ARG A 687 -11.03 15.74 -36.12
N ILE A 688 -10.65 15.32 -34.91
CA ILE A 688 -9.58 14.33 -34.70
C ILE A 688 -9.94 13.00 -35.40
N TYR A 689 -11.19 12.57 -35.28
CA TYR A 689 -11.63 11.31 -35.87
C TYR A 689 -11.84 11.39 -37.38
N ARG A 690 -12.31 12.53 -37.89
CA ARG A 690 -12.37 12.78 -39.34
C ARG A 690 -10.97 12.71 -39.96
N ARG A 691 -9.98 13.32 -39.30
CA ARG A 691 -8.58 13.21 -39.73
C ARG A 691 -8.09 11.76 -39.68
N LEU A 692 -8.42 11.01 -38.64
CA LEU A 692 -8.08 9.59 -38.56
C LEU A 692 -8.67 8.79 -39.74
N LEU A 693 -9.92 9.07 -40.12
CA LEU A 693 -10.58 8.42 -41.27
C LEU A 693 -9.88 8.77 -42.60
N GLU A 694 -9.48 10.03 -42.78
CA GLU A 694 -8.72 10.47 -43.95
C GLU A 694 -7.37 9.75 -44.07
N GLU A 695 -6.63 9.62 -42.95
CA GLU A 695 -5.35 8.92 -42.93
C GLU A 695 -5.52 7.41 -43.22
N MET A 696 -6.61 6.78 -42.75
CA MET A 696 -6.92 5.38 -43.05
C MET A 696 -7.21 5.18 -44.54
N ASP A 697 -8.03 6.02 -45.14
CA ASP A 697 -8.38 5.91 -46.56
C ASP A 697 -7.17 6.19 -47.47
N ALA A 698 -6.37 7.21 -47.13
CA ALA A 698 -5.13 7.52 -47.84
C ALA A 698 -4.12 6.35 -47.80
N ALA A 699 -4.09 5.61 -46.69
CA ALA A 699 -3.25 4.42 -46.54
C ALA A 699 -3.85 3.15 -47.16
N GLY A 700 -5.07 3.19 -47.70
CA GLY A 700 -5.77 2.03 -48.25
C GLY A 700 -6.26 1.04 -47.19
N PHE A 701 -6.59 1.52 -45.98
CA PHE A 701 -7.07 0.70 -44.85
C PHE A 701 -6.18 -0.51 -44.53
N PRO A 702 -4.89 -0.31 -44.23
CA PRO A 702 -3.97 -1.43 -44.00
C PRO A 702 -4.39 -2.29 -42.80
N PRO A 703 -4.23 -3.63 -42.87
CA PRO A 703 -4.46 -4.51 -41.71
C PRO A 703 -3.49 -4.19 -40.57
N ALA A 704 -3.83 -4.56 -39.34
CA ALA A 704 -3.01 -4.20 -38.19
C ALA A 704 -1.72 -5.06 -38.07
N PRO A 705 -0.65 -4.55 -37.42
CA PRO A 705 -0.59 -3.33 -36.62
C PRO A 705 -0.28 -2.07 -37.44
N TRP A 706 -1.31 -1.33 -37.83
CA TRP A 706 -1.20 0.03 -38.38
C TRP A 706 -1.34 1.03 -37.25
N ARG A 707 -0.40 1.98 -37.15
CA ARG A 707 -0.47 3.07 -36.19
C ARG A 707 -0.76 4.35 -36.95
N PRO A 708 -1.95 4.96 -36.74
CA PRO A 708 -2.24 6.23 -37.38
C PRO A 708 -1.20 7.29 -36.98
N PRO A 709 -0.71 8.13 -37.91
CA PRO A 709 0.34 9.11 -37.69
C PRO A 709 -0.13 10.34 -36.86
N LEU A 710 -1.24 10.23 -36.13
CA LEU A 710 -1.79 11.32 -35.32
C LEU A 710 -0.96 11.51 -34.04
N SER A 711 0.14 12.24 -34.20
CA SER A 711 1.00 12.69 -33.11
C SER A 711 0.24 13.59 -32.12
N THR A 712 0.77 13.74 -30.91
CA THR A 712 0.24 14.72 -29.94
C THR A 712 0.22 16.14 -30.52
N ALA A 713 1.20 16.51 -31.36
CA ALA A 713 1.26 17.81 -32.02
C ALA A 713 0.11 18.00 -33.01
N SER A 714 -0.20 17.00 -33.83
CA SER A 714 -1.33 17.03 -34.76
C SER A 714 -2.66 17.22 -34.04
N LYS A 715 -2.85 16.55 -32.89
CA LYS A 715 -4.07 16.71 -32.08
C LYS A 715 -4.17 18.09 -31.43
N LEU A 716 -3.04 18.68 -31.03
CA LEU A 716 -2.99 20.05 -30.52
C LEU A 716 -3.28 21.08 -31.61
N LEU A 717 -2.80 20.84 -32.84
CA LEU A 717 -3.12 21.67 -34.00
C LEU A 717 -4.62 21.64 -34.30
N GLU A 718 -5.25 20.47 -34.26
CA GLU A 718 -6.72 20.37 -34.39
C GLU A 718 -7.47 21.11 -33.27
N ALA A 719 -6.95 21.06 -32.03
CA ALA A 719 -7.51 21.82 -30.92
C ALA A 719 -7.39 23.34 -31.15
N PHE A 720 -6.27 23.79 -31.71
CA PHE A 720 -6.06 25.20 -32.08
C PHE A 720 -7.02 25.64 -33.19
N HIS A 721 -7.14 24.88 -34.28
CA HIS A 721 -8.07 25.19 -35.37
C HIS A 721 -9.52 25.20 -34.87
N CYS A 722 -9.93 24.20 -34.07
CA CYS A 722 -11.26 24.15 -33.49
C CYS A 722 -11.57 25.35 -32.58
N TYR A 723 -10.57 25.85 -31.86
CA TYR A 723 -10.70 27.03 -31.00
C TYR A 723 -10.81 28.33 -31.81
N TRP A 724 -10.14 28.42 -32.96
CA TRP A 724 -10.18 29.64 -33.79
C TRP A 724 -11.45 29.74 -34.65
N GLU A 725 -12.07 28.60 -34.98
CA GLU A 725 -13.40 28.51 -35.63
C GLU A 725 -14.57 28.79 -34.67
N ARG A 726 -14.34 29.55 -33.59
CA ARG A 726 -15.37 29.90 -32.60
C ARG A 726 -16.36 30.91 -33.16
#